data_AF-A0A3B3WND8-F1
#
_entry.id   AF-A0A3B3WND8-F1
#
_cell.length_a   1.000
_cell.length_b   1.000
_cell.length_c   1.000
_cell.angle_alpha   90.00
_cell.angle_beta   90.00
_cell.angle_gamma   90.00
#
_symmetry.space_group_name_H-M   'P 1'
#
loop_
_entity.id
_entity.type
_entity.pdbx_description
1 polymer ?
#
loop_
_entity_poly.entity_id
_entity_poly.type
_entity_poly.pdbx_seq_one_letter_code
_entity_poly.pdbx_strand_id
1 'polypeptide(L)'
;KFQSAETPATAVNQSPNPNNPAEYCSTIPPLQQAQASGVLSSPPPTVMVPVGVLKQPGNEGSLSRDQRRVWFADGVLPNGDAAESSKPPSSGSASSQSRVASTCSNKSATAEASEFSGSFPVGSSLSLIPEDGLPPILISTGVKGDYAVEERPSEIVLMQQLEEGGPDPLVFVLNANLLAMVKLVNYVNRKCWYVTTKGMHAVGQAEVVILLQCLPDEKTIPKDIFTHFVQLYQEALSGNVLSHLSHSFFTQSFLGSKEHGGFLYISPSFQSLQDLLLPNPPYLFGILIQKWETPWAKVFPIRLMLRLGAEYRFYPCPLFSVRFRKPLFGETGHTIMNLLADFRNYQYTLPVVKGLVVDMEVRKTSIKIPSNRYNELMKAMNKSNEHVLAMGACFNERADSHLVCVQNDDGNYQTQAISIHHQPRKVTGSCFFVFSGALKASSGFLAKTSIVEDGVMIQITAETMDSLRQALRDMKDFTITCGKAEQEENPELVHILWTEDDQNFNKGVISPIDGKSMESITSVKIFHGSEFKANGKVIRWTEVFFLQSEDQPSGLSDPADHSRLAENVARAFCMALCPHLKLLKEDGMAKLGLRVTLDSDQVGYLAGSNGQPLLPQYLSDLDSALIPVIHSGACQLSEGPVVMELVFYILEIIS
;
A
#
# COMPACT_ATOMS: atom_id res chain seq x y z
N LYS A 1 -13.84 30.64 69.52
CA LYS A 1 -15.33 30.74 69.51
C LYS A 1 -15.80 30.34 68.11
N PHE A 2 -16.61 29.29 68.08
CA PHE A 2 -17.46 28.75 67.00
C PHE A 2 -16.89 28.33 65.64
N GLN A 3 -17.03 27.02 65.40
CA GLN A 3 -17.10 26.33 64.12
C GLN A 3 -18.33 26.77 63.31
N SER A 4 -18.22 26.66 61.99
CA SER A 4 -19.34 26.37 61.09
C SER A 4 -18.85 25.34 60.06
N ALA A 5 -19.53 24.20 60.04
CA ALA A 5 -19.29 23.06 59.19
C ALA A 5 -19.90 23.28 57.80
N GLU A 6 -19.20 22.84 56.74
CA GLU A 6 -19.81 22.55 55.45
C GLU A 6 -19.60 21.07 55.11
N THR A 7 -20.72 20.45 54.75
CA THR A 7 -20.94 19.03 54.47
C THR A 7 -20.27 18.62 53.15
N PRO A 8 -19.63 17.44 53.04
CA PRO A 8 -19.17 16.94 51.76
C PRO A 8 -20.37 16.50 50.91
N ALA A 9 -20.52 17.10 49.73
CA ALA A 9 -21.47 16.66 48.72
C ALA A 9 -21.11 15.24 48.27
N THR A 10 -22.07 14.33 48.37
CA THR A 10 -22.03 12.99 47.76
C THR A 10 -21.87 13.14 46.25
N ALA A 11 -20.71 12.73 45.73
CA ALA A 11 -20.48 12.58 44.30
C ALA A 11 -21.37 11.45 43.79
N VAL A 12 -22.39 11.81 43.03
CA VAL A 12 -23.20 10.87 42.25
C VAL A 12 -22.29 10.32 41.15
N ASN A 13 -22.10 9.00 41.13
CA ASN A 13 -21.43 8.27 40.05
C ASN A 13 -22.22 8.47 38.75
N GLN A 14 -21.85 9.48 37.97
CA GLN A 14 -22.22 9.58 36.55
C GLN A 14 -21.06 9.02 35.73
N SER A 15 -21.39 8.13 34.79
CA SER A 15 -20.44 7.68 33.77
C SER A 15 -19.94 8.90 32.98
N PRO A 16 -18.62 9.02 32.73
CA PRO A 16 -18.06 10.13 31.96
C PRO A 16 -18.66 10.19 30.55
N ASN A 17 -18.73 11.40 29.99
CA ASN A 17 -19.36 11.66 28.71
C ASN A 17 -18.42 11.28 27.55
N PRO A 18 -18.79 10.32 26.67
CA PRO A 18 -17.94 9.88 25.55
C PRO A 18 -17.59 10.98 24.55
N ASN A 19 -18.29 12.13 24.58
CA ASN A 19 -18.00 13.29 23.73
C ASN A 19 -16.95 14.25 24.32
N ASN A 20 -16.47 14.01 25.54
CA ASN A 20 -15.48 14.86 26.21
C ASN A 20 -14.24 14.04 26.63
N PRO A 21 -13.18 13.99 25.79
CA PRO A 21 -11.96 13.22 26.08
C PRO A 21 -11.29 13.61 27.40
N ALA A 22 -11.44 14.86 27.85
CA ALA A 22 -10.85 15.35 29.10
C ALA A 22 -11.35 14.61 30.35
N GLU A 23 -12.52 13.95 30.28
CA GLU A 23 -13.08 13.15 31.37
C GLU A 23 -12.50 11.73 31.45
N TYR A 24 -11.78 11.28 30.41
CA TYR A 24 -11.07 10.00 30.34
C TYR A 24 -9.54 10.14 30.38
N CYS A 25 -9.03 11.34 30.08
CA CYS A 25 -7.60 11.62 30.06
C CYS A 25 -7.08 11.80 31.49
N SER A 26 -6.07 11.02 31.87
CA SER A 26 -5.33 11.32 33.09
C SER A 26 -4.52 12.60 32.91
N THR A 27 -4.57 13.49 33.89
CA THR A 27 -3.78 14.74 33.95
C THR A 27 -2.32 14.51 34.38
N ILE A 28 -1.94 13.27 34.67
CA ILE A 28 -0.60 12.87 35.09
C ILE A 28 0.28 12.64 33.84
N PRO A 29 1.51 13.21 33.79
CA PRO A 29 2.44 13.01 32.68
C PRO A 29 2.67 11.52 32.32
N PRO A 30 2.73 11.14 31.03
CA PRO A 30 2.83 9.74 30.59
C PRO A 30 4.01 8.95 31.19
N LEU A 31 5.17 9.61 31.36
CA LEU A 31 6.33 8.97 32.00
C LEU A 31 6.11 8.68 33.48
N GLN A 32 5.35 9.51 34.19
CA GLN A 32 4.98 9.24 35.59
C GLN A 32 3.96 8.10 35.67
N GLN A 33 3.07 7.96 34.70
CA GLN A 33 2.19 6.79 34.61
C GLN A 33 2.97 5.50 34.34
N ALA A 34 3.95 5.54 33.43
CA ALA A 34 4.84 4.42 33.15
C ALA A 34 5.74 4.06 34.37
N GLN A 35 6.19 5.07 35.12
CA GLN A 35 6.95 4.89 36.37
C GLN A 35 6.08 4.29 37.48
N ALA A 36 4.86 4.77 37.68
CA ALA A 36 3.89 4.19 38.61
C ALA A 36 3.51 2.74 38.26
N SER A 37 3.73 2.36 37.00
CA SER A 37 3.46 1.02 36.45
C SER A 37 4.68 0.07 36.45
N GLY A 38 5.85 0.50 36.95
CA GLY A 38 7.01 -0.39 37.17
C GLY A 38 7.80 -0.80 35.91
N VAL A 39 7.67 -0.09 34.79
CA VAL A 39 8.21 -0.47 33.47
C VAL A 39 9.75 -0.40 33.37
N LEU A 40 10.45 0.20 34.33
CA LEU A 40 11.87 0.58 34.21
C LEU A 40 12.92 -0.48 34.64
N SER A 41 12.53 -1.71 34.97
CA SER A 41 13.47 -2.71 35.52
C SER A 41 13.73 -3.92 34.60
N SER A 42 14.18 -3.70 33.36
CA SER A 42 14.84 -4.77 32.58
C SER A 42 15.96 -4.23 31.68
N PRO A 43 17.13 -4.91 31.61
CA PRO A 43 18.24 -4.51 30.76
C PRO A 43 17.99 -4.88 29.28
N PRO A 44 18.66 -4.21 28.31
CA PRO A 44 18.45 -4.45 26.89
C PRO A 44 18.91 -5.86 26.47
N PRO A 45 18.19 -6.56 25.57
CA PRO A 45 18.51 -7.93 25.18
C PRO A 45 19.76 -7.98 24.28
N THR A 46 20.68 -8.88 24.63
CA THR A 46 21.88 -9.21 23.84
C THR A 46 21.57 -10.39 22.91
N VAL A 47 21.84 -10.24 21.62
CA VAL A 47 21.58 -11.27 20.59
C VAL A 47 22.80 -12.20 20.46
N MET A 48 22.63 -13.50 20.74
CA MET A 48 23.58 -14.56 20.38
C MET A 48 23.05 -15.35 19.18
N VAL A 49 23.90 -15.57 18.18
CA VAL A 49 23.60 -16.36 16.96
C VAL A 49 24.20 -17.76 17.12
N PRO A 50 23.43 -18.85 17.00
CA PRO A 50 23.99 -20.19 16.83
C PRO A 50 24.22 -20.51 15.34
N VAL A 51 25.45 -20.93 15.03
CA VAL A 51 25.82 -21.64 13.80
C VAL A 51 25.69 -23.14 14.07
N GLY A 52 25.04 -23.89 13.17
CA GLY A 52 24.93 -25.35 13.31
C GLY A 52 24.48 -26.04 12.03
N VAL A 53 25.38 -26.85 11.47
CA VAL A 53 25.31 -27.70 10.28
C VAL A 53 24.79 -29.10 10.67
N LEU A 54 23.98 -29.79 9.83
CA LEU A 54 24.09 -31.25 9.53
C LEU A 54 22.95 -31.83 8.62
N LYS A 55 23.39 -32.34 7.45
CA LYS A 55 23.09 -33.59 6.70
C LYS A 55 21.67 -34.21 6.62
N GLN A 56 21.29 -34.53 5.37
CA GLN A 56 20.19 -35.44 4.96
C GLN A 56 20.65 -36.89 4.77
N PRO A 57 19.75 -37.88 4.88
CA PRO A 57 19.83 -39.14 4.14
C PRO A 57 18.72 -39.24 3.07
N GLY A 58 19.09 -39.78 1.90
CA GLY A 58 18.19 -39.98 0.76
C GLY A 58 17.40 -41.29 0.82
N ASN A 59 16.45 -41.43 -0.11
CA ASN A 59 15.87 -42.71 -0.50
C ASN A 59 15.29 -42.66 -1.92
N GLU A 60 15.61 -43.66 -2.75
CA GLU A 60 15.12 -43.87 -4.10
C GLU A 60 13.72 -44.53 -4.12
N GLY A 61 12.94 -44.28 -5.18
CA GLY A 61 11.71 -45.00 -5.48
C GLY A 61 11.13 -44.63 -6.85
N SER A 62 11.06 -45.62 -7.74
CA SER A 62 10.66 -45.54 -9.15
C SER A 62 9.17 -45.85 -9.42
N LEU A 63 8.71 -45.53 -10.65
CA LEU A 63 7.49 -45.95 -11.40
C LEU A 63 6.30 -44.97 -11.30
N SER A 64 5.50 -44.64 -12.33
CA SER A 64 5.27 -45.17 -13.69
C SER A 64 4.69 -44.06 -14.60
N ARG A 65 4.69 -44.28 -15.92
CA ARG A 65 4.52 -43.27 -16.98
C ARG A 65 3.13 -43.38 -17.62
N ASP A 66 2.26 -42.39 -17.43
CA ASP A 66 1.02 -42.21 -18.21
C ASP A 66 1.10 -40.97 -19.12
N GLN A 67 0.69 -41.15 -20.38
CA GLN A 67 0.78 -40.15 -21.45
C GLN A 67 -0.26 -39.02 -21.27
N ARG A 68 0.21 -37.78 -21.11
CA ARG A 68 -0.60 -36.55 -21.09
C ARG A 68 -0.87 -36.04 -22.52
N ARG A 69 -2.07 -35.49 -22.78
CA ARG A 69 -2.50 -34.92 -24.07
C ARG A 69 -2.46 -33.38 -24.06
N VAL A 70 -2.14 -32.79 -25.21
CA VAL A 70 -1.85 -31.35 -25.44
C VAL A 70 -3.00 -30.69 -26.19
N TRP A 71 -3.29 -29.42 -25.89
CA TRP A 71 -4.16 -28.55 -26.68
C TRP A 71 -3.43 -27.24 -27.01
N PHE A 72 -3.58 -26.77 -28.25
CA PHE A 72 -2.94 -25.55 -28.76
C PHE A 72 -3.89 -24.34 -28.70
N ALA A 73 -3.33 -23.13 -28.69
CA ALA A 73 -4.07 -21.86 -28.55
C ALA A 73 -5.01 -21.51 -29.73
N ASP A 74 -5.01 -22.31 -30.80
CA ASP A 74 -5.88 -22.19 -31.97
C ASP A 74 -7.07 -23.19 -31.98
N GLY A 75 -7.14 -24.07 -30.98
CA GLY A 75 -8.23 -25.04 -30.82
C GLY A 75 -8.14 -26.31 -31.69
N VAL A 76 -6.98 -26.62 -32.30
CA VAL A 76 -6.83 -27.82 -33.14
C VAL A 76 -5.97 -28.89 -32.45
N LEU A 77 -6.46 -30.14 -32.41
CA LEU A 77 -5.73 -31.30 -31.89
C LEU A 77 -4.80 -31.93 -32.93
N PRO A 78 -3.65 -32.50 -32.52
CA PRO A 78 -2.79 -33.27 -33.42
C PRO A 78 -3.31 -34.71 -33.48
N ASN A 79 -4.29 -34.93 -34.36
CA ASN A 79 -4.63 -36.19 -35.05
C ASN A 79 -5.99 -35.93 -35.71
N GLY A 80 -5.97 -35.64 -37.00
CA GLY A 80 -7.14 -35.25 -37.78
C GLY A 80 -8.18 -36.36 -37.94
N ASP A 81 -8.93 -36.65 -36.89
CA ASP A 81 -10.15 -37.45 -36.94
C ASP A 81 -11.36 -36.54 -36.70
N ALA A 82 -12.18 -36.44 -37.75
CA ALA A 82 -13.47 -35.78 -37.71
C ALA A 82 -14.40 -36.55 -36.76
N ALA A 83 -14.94 -35.87 -35.74
CA ALA A 83 -16.07 -36.40 -35.02
C ALA A 83 -17.30 -36.36 -35.93
N GLU A 84 -17.70 -37.54 -36.41
CA GLU A 84 -18.93 -37.75 -37.18
C GLU A 84 -20.17 -37.29 -36.41
N SER A 85 -21.08 -36.72 -37.19
CA SER A 85 -22.41 -36.28 -36.83
C SER A 85 -23.29 -37.37 -36.22
N SER A 86 -24.00 -37.06 -35.14
CA SER A 86 -25.29 -37.70 -34.84
C SER A 86 -26.43 -36.74 -35.15
N LYS A 87 -27.20 -37.09 -36.17
CA LYS A 87 -28.40 -36.39 -36.67
C LYS A 87 -29.52 -36.30 -35.62
N PRO A 88 -30.35 -35.24 -35.62
CA PRO A 88 -31.78 -35.35 -35.32
C PRO A 88 -32.60 -35.45 -36.62
N PRO A 89 -33.84 -36.01 -36.60
CA PRO A 89 -34.62 -36.23 -37.80
C PRO A 89 -35.27 -34.94 -38.32
N SER A 90 -35.34 -34.87 -39.65
CA SER A 90 -35.90 -33.76 -40.44
C SER A 90 -37.42 -33.71 -40.43
N SER A 91 -38.01 -32.51 -40.38
CA SER A 91 -38.84 -31.93 -41.45
C SER A 91 -39.66 -30.71 -40.96
N GLY A 92 -39.79 -29.68 -41.80
CA GLY A 92 -40.90 -28.71 -41.71
C GLY A 92 -40.56 -27.21 -41.74
N SER A 93 -40.33 -26.69 -42.94
CA SER A 93 -40.83 -25.39 -43.48
C SER A 93 -40.87 -24.08 -42.64
N ALA A 94 -40.27 -23.05 -43.26
CA ALA A 94 -40.80 -21.69 -43.51
C ALA A 94 -40.48 -20.51 -42.56
N SER A 95 -39.94 -19.48 -43.23
CA SER A 95 -40.21 -18.03 -43.12
C SER A 95 -39.79 -17.24 -41.87
N SER A 96 -38.79 -16.38 -42.08
CA SER A 96 -38.76 -14.93 -41.78
C SER A 96 -39.62 -14.40 -40.62
N GLN A 97 -38.99 -13.78 -39.63
CA GLN A 97 -39.24 -12.38 -39.24
C GLN A 97 -38.26 -11.89 -38.17
N SER A 98 -37.76 -10.68 -38.40
CA SER A 98 -37.10 -9.80 -37.44
C SER A 98 -38.00 -9.45 -36.26
N ARG A 99 -37.43 -9.28 -35.06
CA ARG A 99 -37.81 -8.23 -34.07
C ARG A 99 -36.76 -8.17 -32.96
N VAL A 100 -35.95 -7.11 -32.94
CA VAL A 100 -36.13 -5.80 -32.26
C VAL A 100 -35.47 -5.81 -30.87
N ALA A 101 -34.49 -4.91 -30.77
CA ALA A 101 -33.69 -4.56 -29.62
C ALA A 101 -34.52 -4.12 -28.41
N SER A 102 -33.99 -4.39 -27.22
CA SER A 102 -34.26 -3.60 -26.02
C SER A 102 -32.94 -3.12 -25.42
N THR A 103 -32.71 -1.83 -25.63
CA THR A 103 -31.69 -0.99 -24.98
C THR A 103 -31.92 -0.92 -23.48
N CYS A 104 -30.89 -1.17 -22.69
CA CYS A 104 -30.70 -0.57 -21.37
C CYS A 104 -29.23 -0.15 -21.23
N SER A 105 -29.01 1.15 -21.35
CA SER A 105 -27.72 1.81 -21.28
C SER A 105 -27.37 2.10 -19.82
N ASN A 106 -26.23 1.61 -19.35
CA ASN A 106 -25.51 2.18 -18.21
C ASN A 106 -24.11 2.58 -18.71
N LYS A 107 -23.95 3.87 -19.03
CA LYS A 107 -22.66 4.49 -19.29
C LYS A 107 -22.02 4.85 -17.96
N SER A 108 -21.07 4.06 -17.48
CA SER A 108 -20.04 4.53 -16.56
C SER A 108 -18.96 5.21 -17.41
N ALA A 109 -18.78 6.51 -17.20
CA ALA A 109 -17.72 7.28 -17.85
C ALA A 109 -16.36 6.92 -17.22
N THR A 110 -15.72 5.87 -17.72
CA THR A 110 -14.27 5.71 -17.62
C THR A 110 -13.65 6.73 -18.56
N ALA A 111 -12.99 7.74 -18.01
CA ALA A 111 -12.08 8.57 -18.78
C ALA A 111 -10.95 7.63 -19.27
N GLU A 112 -10.95 7.30 -20.56
CA GLU A 112 -9.80 6.67 -21.21
C GLU A 112 -8.63 7.65 -21.11
N ALA A 113 -7.82 7.51 -20.06
CA ALA A 113 -6.50 8.11 -20.00
C ALA A 113 -5.71 7.50 -21.17
N SER A 114 -5.57 8.28 -22.25
CA SER A 114 -4.88 7.83 -23.46
C SER A 114 -3.52 7.24 -23.09
N GLU A 115 -3.37 5.94 -23.35
CA GLU A 115 -2.10 5.24 -23.16
C GLU A 115 -1.05 5.92 -24.04
N PHE A 116 0.08 6.27 -23.42
CA PHE A 116 1.14 7.03 -24.07
C PHE A 116 2.20 6.02 -24.46
N SER A 117 2.28 5.76 -25.76
CA SER A 117 2.98 4.61 -26.35
C SER A 117 4.19 4.98 -27.21
N GLY A 118 4.47 6.27 -27.43
CA GLY A 118 5.55 6.69 -28.33
C GLY A 118 6.96 6.43 -27.78
N SER A 119 7.91 6.21 -28.69
CA SER A 119 9.35 6.35 -28.44
C SER A 119 9.75 7.78 -28.83
N PHE A 120 10.31 8.55 -27.90
CA PHE A 120 10.69 9.95 -28.16
C PHE A 120 12.17 10.04 -28.47
N PRO A 121 12.58 10.83 -29.47
CA PRO A 121 13.99 11.12 -29.73
C PRO A 121 14.50 12.06 -28.63
N VAL A 122 14.76 11.51 -27.46
CA VAL A 122 15.19 12.24 -26.27
C VAL A 122 16.47 11.57 -25.76
N GLY A 123 17.40 12.39 -25.25
CA GLY A 123 18.70 11.91 -24.76
C GLY A 123 18.54 10.79 -23.73
N SER A 124 19.49 9.85 -23.72
CA SER A 124 19.49 8.68 -22.83
C SER A 124 19.88 9.00 -21.38
N SER A 125 19.85 10.27 -20.96
CA SER A 125 20.29 10.68 -19.62
C SER A 125 19.29 10.32 -18.52
N LEU A 126 19.80 10.06 -17.31
CA LEU A 126 18.99 9.79 -16.10
C LEU A 126 18.07 10.96 -15.69
N SER A 127 18.45 12.18 -16.07
CA SER A 127 17.69 13.42 -15.86
C SER A 127 17.86 14.32 -17.08
N LEU A 128 16.75 14.86 -17.58
CA LEU A 128 16.69 15.87 -18.65
C LEU A 128 16.34 17.25 -18.12
N ILE A 129 16.31 17.41 -16.80
CA ILE A 129 16.05 18.68 -16.15
C ILE A 129 17.31 19.55 -16.30
N PRO A 130 17.25 20.69 -17.01
CA PRO A 130 18.41 21.57 -17.15
C PRO A 130 18.72 22.30 -15.83
N GLU A 131 19.96 22.78 -15.67
CA GLU A 131 20.33 23.64 -14.54
C GLU A 131 19.50 24.94 -14.54
N ASP A 132 19.34 25.53 -15.74
CA ASP A 132 18.52 26.71 -15.98
C ASP A 132 17.40 26.40 -16.98
N GLY A 133 16.15 26.68 -16.61
CA GLY A 133 14.98 26.52 -17.48
C GLY A 133 14.02 25.43 -17.01
N LEU A 134 13.20 24.90 -17.93
CA LEU A 134 12.26 23.81 -17.69
C LEU A 134 12.70 22.56 -18.46
N PRO A 135 12.36 21.34 -18.01
CA PRO A 135 12.60 20.14 -18.78
C PRO A 135 11.83 20.15 -20.11
N PRO A 136 12.21 19.29 -21.07
CA PRO A 136 11.49 19.15 -22.33
C PRO A 136 10.00 18.85 -22.11
N ILE A 137 9.15 19.34 -23.02
CA ILE A 137 7.70 19.11 -23.00
C ILE A 137 7.25 18.38 -24.27
N LEU A 138 6.22 17.55 -24.13
CA LEU A 138 5.55 16.88 -25.22
C LEU A 138 4.35 17.70 -25.70
N ILE A 139 4.30 17.96 -27.00
CA ILE A 139 3.23 18.71 -27.66
C ILE A 139 2.49 17.74 -28.58
N SER A 140 1.18 17.61 -28.41
CA SER A 140 0.35 16.84 -29.34
C SER A 140 0.35 17.51 -30.71
N THR A 141 0.65 16.76 -31.77
CA THR A 141 0.61 17.28 -33.14
C THR A 141 -0.81 17.32 -33.73
N GLY A 142 -1.83 16.95 -32.95
CA GLY A 142 -3.23 16.84 -33.40
C GLY A 142 -3.58 15.50 -34.06
N VAL A 143 -2.59 14.62 -34.26
CA VAL A 143 -2.79 13.22 -34.69
C VAL A 143 -2.65 12.32 -33.46
N LYS A 144 -3.64 11.44 -33.23
CA LYS A 144 -3.65 10.57 -32.04
C LYS A 144 -2.40 9.66 -32.05
N GLY A 145 -1.57 9.81 -31.02
CA GLY A 145 -0.34 9.03 -30.86
C GLY A 145 0.94 9.68 -31.41
N ASP A 146 0.83 10.85 -32.06
CA ASP A 146 1.97 11.59 -32.57
C ASP A 146 2.23 12.84 -31.70
N TYR A 147 3.49 12.99 -31.27
CA TYR A 147 3.91 14.02 -30.35
C TYR A 147 5.26 14.60 -30.78
N ALA A 148 5.35 15.93 -30.76
CA ALA A 148 6.61 16.64 -30.90
C ALA A 148 7.24 16.89 -29.52
N VAL A 149 8.57 16.90 -29.45
CA VAL A 149 9.31 17.28 -28.24
C VAL A 149 9.84 18.69 -28.42
N GLU A 150 9.48 19.59 -27.51
CA GLU A 150 10.11 20.91 -27.38
C GLU A 150 11.13 20.87 -26.24
N GLU A 151 12.42 20.91 -26.56
CA GLU A 151 13.51 20.71 -25.59
C GLU A 151 13.66 21.84 -24.55
N ARG A 152 13.32 23.07 -24.91
CA ARG A 152 13.50 24.27 -24.06
C ARG A 152 12.25 25.15 -24.09
N PRO A 153 11.17 24.73 -23.42
CA PRO A 153 9.91 25.46 -23.48
C PRO A 153 9.99 26.79 -22.73
N SER A 154 9.28 27.79 -23.25
CA SER A 154 9.13 29.10 -22.61
C SER A 154 8.17 29.01 -21.42
N GLU A 155 8.69 29.21 -20.20
CA GLU A 155 7.90 29.17 -18.97
C GLU A 155 6.73 30.18 -19.00
N ILE A 156 6.91 31.36 -19.62
CA ILE A 156 5.85 32.36 -19.75
C ILE A 156 4.66 31.83 -20.57
N VAL A 157 4.95 31.15 -21.68
CA VAL A 157 3.91 30.58 -22.56
C VAL A 157 3.18 29.44 -21.86
N LEU A 158 3.93 28.57 -21.17
CA LEU A 158 3.34 27.46 -20.42
C LEU A 158 2.47 27.93 -19.25
N MET A 159 2.90 28.98 -18.54
CA MET A 159 2.08 29.60 -17.49
C MET A 159 0.76 30.13 -18.06
N GLN A 160 0.79 30.80 -19.21
CA GLN A 160 -0.43 31.27 -19.88
C GLN A 160 -1.37 30.11 -20.23
N GLN A 161 -0.84 29.00 -20.80
CA GLN A 161 -1.63 27.82 -21.13
C GLN A 161 -2.27 27.16 -19.89
N LEU A 162 -1.55 27.12 -18.77
CA LEU A 162 -2.07 26.61 -17.51
C LEU A 162 -3.18 27.49 -16.95
N GLU A 163 -3.08 28.81 -17.11
CA GLU A 163 -4.08 29.78 -16.67
C GLU A 163 -5.32 29.81 -17.56
N GLU A 164 -5.17 29.54 -18.86
CA GLU A 164 -6.29 29.38 -19.80
C GLU A 164 -7.18 28.17 -19.46
N GLY A 165 -6.65 27.19 -18.71
CA GLY A 165 -7.45 26.14 -18.07
C GLY A 165 -7.90 25.02 -19.01
N GLY A 166 -7.07 24.65 -19.98
CA GLY A 166 -7.33 23.55 -20.92
C GLY A 166 -7.65 22.20 -20.24
N PRO A 167 -8.31 21.27 -20.95
CA PRO A 167 -8.66 19.96 -20.41
C PRO A 167 -7.42 19.09 -20.16
N ASP A 168 -6.42 19.18 -21.03
CA ASP A 168 -5.22 18.34 -20.97
C ASP A 168 -4.13 18.95 -20.09
N PRO A 169 -3.40 18.13 -19.31
CA PRO A 169 -2.24 18.60 -18.55
C PRO A 169 -1.04 18.86 -19.47
N LEU A 170 -0.13 19.72 -19.04
CA LEU A 170 1.21 19.83 -19.65
C LEU A 170 2.01 18.57 -19.31
N VAL A 171 2.72 17.99 -20.28
CA VAL A 171 3.45 16.73 -20.10
C VAL A 171 4.95 16.94 -20.27
N PHE A 172 5.67 17.01 -19.16
CA PHE A 172 7.13 17.15 -19.12
C PHE A 172 7.84 15.79 -19.18
N VAL A 173 8.97 15.74 -19.87
CA VAL A 173 9.83 14.57 -19.98
C VAL A 173 10.99 14.72 -19.00
N LEU A 174 10.98 13.95 -17.91
CA LEU A 174 12.03 14.00 -16.89
C LEU A 174 13.21 13.10 -17.25
N ASN A 175 12.92 11.93 -17.83
CA ASN A 175 13.85 11.09 -18.57
C ASN A 175 13.06 10.26 -19.60
N ALA A 176 13.74 9.42 -20.38
CA ALA A 176 13.11 8.63 -21.44
C ALA A 176 11.99 7.66 -20.97
N ASN A 177 11.93 7.37 -19.66
CA ASN A 177 10.99 6.42 -19.05
C ASN A 177 10.12 7.06 -17.95
N LEU A 178 10.24 8.37 -17.70
CA LEU A 178 9.54 9.07 -16.61
C LEU A 178 9.03 10.42 -17.08
N LEU A 179 7.72 10.60 -16.97
CA LEU A 179 7.02 11.84 -17.32
C LEU A 179 6.42 12.48 -16.06
N ALA A 180 6.25 13.80 -16.12
CA ALA A 180 5.49 14.57 -15.15
C ALA A 180 4.35 15.34 -15.83
N MET A 181 3.11 15.08 -15.42
CA MET A 181 1.94 15.80 -15.88
C MET A 181 1.62 16.94 -14.91
N VAL A 182 1.44 18.15 -15.42
CA VAL A 182 1.22 19.37 -14.62
C VAL A 182 -0.08 20.05 -15.04
N LYS A 183 -0.92 20.40 -14.06
CA LYS A 183 -2.15 21.17 -14.26
C LYS A 183 -2.42 22.10 -13.08
N LEU A 184 -3.10 23.21 -13.31
CA LEU A 184 -3.71 24.01 -12.24
C LEU A 184 -5.14 23.50 -11.98
N VAL A 185 -5.43 23.14 -10.73
CA VAL A 185 -6.75 22.60 -10.33
C VAL A 185 -7.31 23.40 -9.16
N ASN A 186 -8.63 23.42 -9.02
CA ASN A 186 -9.29 23.88 -7.81
C ASN A 186 -9.67 22.67 -6.94
N TYR A 187 -8.82 22.34 -5.98
CA TYR A 187 -9.01 21.20 -5.09
C TYR A 187 -9.52 21.67 -3.72
N VAL A 188 -10.77 21.33 -3.41
CA VAL A 188 -11.45 21.72 -2.15
C VAL A 188 -11.30 23.21 -1.82
N ASN A 189 -11.70 24.05 -2.77
CA ASN A 189 -11.64 25.52 -2.69
C ASN A 189 -10.21 26.08 -2.56
N ARG A 190 -9.20 25.37 -3.10
CA ARG A 190 -7.81 25.83 -3.16
C ARG A 190 -7.28 25.70 -4.59
N LYS A 191 -6.70 26.78 -5.11
CA LYS A 191 -5.90 26.73 -6.34
C LYS A 191 -4.62 25.96 -6.03
N CYS A 192 -4.41 24.83 -6.71
CA CYS A 192 -3.29 23.93 -6.49
C CYS A 192 -2.58 23.62 -7.81
N TRP A 193 -1.26 23.52 -7.73
CA TRP A 193 -0.46 22.76 -8.68
C TRP A 193 -0.76 21.28 -8.49
N TYR A 194 -1.33 20.66 -9.51
CA TYR A 194 -1.50 19.23 -9.62
C TYR A 194 -0.36 18.68 -10.46
N VAL A 195 0.51 17.89 -9.83
CA VAL A 195 1.67 17.30 -10.50
C VAL A 195 1.65 15.78 -10.28
N THR A 196 1.68 15.00 -11.35
CA THR A 196 1.65 13.52 -11.28
C THR A 196 2.72 12.87 -12.14
N THR A 197 3.13 11.67 -11.77
CA THR A 197 4.10 10.89 -12.55
C THR A 197 3.43 9.89 -13.48
N LYS A 198 4.14 9.54 -14.55
CA LYS A 198 3.89 8.34 -15.38
C LYS A 198 5.22 7.69 -15.70
N GLY A 199 5.40 6.44 -15.26
CA GLY A 199 6.62 5.67 -15.46
C GLY A 199 7.14 4.97 -14.20
N MET A 200 6.63 5.33 -13.02
CA MET A 200 7.06 4.72 -11.74
C MET A 200 6.72 3.23 -11.67
N HIS A 201 5.60 2.82 -12.26
CA HIS A 201 5.20 1.39 -12.25
C HIS A 201 6.27 0.48 -12.87
N ALA A 202 7.00 0.96 -13.88
CA ALA A 202 8.04 0.20 -14.57
C ALA A 202 9.32 -0.01 -13.73
N VAL A 203 9.41 0.61 -12.56
CA VAL A 203 10.44 0.40 -11.54
C VAL A 203 9.83 -0.14 -10.23
N GLY A 204 8.62 -0.72 -10.29
CA GLY A 204 7.95 -1.32 -9.14
C GLY A 204 7.40 -0.32 -8.11
N GLN A 205 7.42 0.97 -8.44
CA GLN A 205 6.99 2.08 -7.58
C GLN A 205 5.57 2.51 -7.94
N ALA A 206 4.75 2.90 -6.95
CA ALA A 206 3.45 3.49 -7.23
C ALA A 206 3.62 4.88 -7.88
N GLU A 207 2.70 5.29 -8.77
CA GLU A 207 2.78 6.66 -9.30
C GLU A 207 2.58 7.68 -8.16
N VAL A 208 3.22 8.84 -8.27
CA VAL A 208 3.19 9.87 -7.23
C VAL A 208 2.36 11.06 -7.69
N VAL A 209 1.49 11.53 -6.81
CA VAL A 209 0.64 12.70 -6.99
C VAL A 209 1.02 13.76 -5.95
N ILE A 210 1.27 14.99 -6.38
CA ILE A 210 1.49 16.14 -5.50
C ILE A 210 0.47 17.21 -5.85
N LEU A 211 -0.38 17.53 -4.87
CA LEU A 211 -1.27 18.70 -4.89
C LEU A 211 -0.62 19.80 -4.07
N LEU A 212 0.10 20.72 -4.68
CA LEU A 212 0.79 21.81 -3.98
C LEU A 212 -0.04 23.10 -4.06
N GLN A 213 -0.50 23.62 -2.93
CA GLN A 213 -1.23 24.88 -2.89
C GLN A 213 -0.40 26.02 -3.50
N CYS A 214 -1.00 26.76 -4.44
CA CYS A 214 -0.36 27.90 -5.09
C CYS A 214 -0.07 29.01 -4.06
N LEU A 215 1.09 29.66 -4.21
CA LEU A 215 1.35 30.91 -3.50
C LEU A 215 0.57 32.06 -4.16
N PRO A 216 0.32 33.16 -3.42
CA PRO A 216 -0.20 34.38 -4.03
C PRO A 216 0.70 34.86 -5.16
N ASP A 217 0.13 35.18 -6.31
CA ASP A 217 0.82 35.69 -7.51
C ASP A 217 2.00 34.82 -7.97
N GLU A 218 1.90 33.50 -7.82
CA GLU A 218 2.92 32.55 -8.25
C GLU A 218 3.00 32.46 -9.78
N LYS A 219 4.15 32.87 -10.35
CA LYS A 219 4.37 32.98 -11.80
C LYS A 219 5.32 31.93 -12.36
N THR A 220 5.79 31.01 -11.54
CA THR A 220 6.80 30.02 -11.92
C THR A 220 6.33 28.64 -11.53
N ILE A 221 6.66 27.66 -12.36
CA ILE A 221 6.36 26.26 -12.10
C ILE A 221 7.28 25.76 -10.98
N PRO A 222 6.79 25.00 -9.98
CA PRO A 222 7.60 24.48 -8.88
C PRO A 222 8.54 23.34 -9.32
N LYS A 223 9.66 23.71 -9.97
CA LYS A 223 10.64 22.80 -10.60
C LYS A 223 11.25 21.77 -9.66
N ASP A 224 11.39 22.10 -8.38
CA ASP A 224 11.94 21.19 -7.36
C ASP A 224 11.19 19.85 -7.30
N ILE A 225 9.88 19.85 -7.62
CA ILE A 225 9.08 18.61 -7.69
C ILE A 225 9.60 17.66 -8.76
N PHE A 226 10.06 18.17 -9.90
CA PHE A 226 10.60 17.35 -10.99
C PHE A 226 11.89 16.66 -10.57
N THR A 227 12.80 17.41 -9.94
CA THR A 227 14.06 16.86 -9.41
C THR A 227 13.78 15.77 -8.37
N HIS A 228 12.79 15.99 -7.52
CA HIS A 228 12.34 15.01 -6.54
C HIS A 228 11.82 13.73 -7.19
N PHE A 229 11.01 13.83 -8.24
CA PHE A 229 10.53 12.65 -8.98
C PHE A 229 11.66 11.85 -9.62
N VAL A 230 12.67 12.51 -10.18
CA VAL A 230 13.87 11.82 -10.71
C VAL A 230 14.60 11.08 -9.58
N GLN A 231 14.75 11.71 -8.40
CA GLN A 231 15.35 11.06 -7.24
C GLN A 231 14.56 9.81 -6.81
N LEU A 232 13.23 9.92 -6.69
CA LEU A 232 12.37 8.77 -6.33
C LEU A 232 12.48 7.63 -7.34
N TYR A 233 12.62 7.95 -8.63
CA TYR A 233 12.81 6.95 -9.68
C TYR A 233 14.15 6.22 -9.54
N GLN A 234 15.22 6.94 -9.21
CA GLN A 234 16.55 6.36 -8.94
C GLN A 234 16.57 5.49 -7.67
N GLU A 235 15.88 5.93 -6.61
CA GLU A 235 15.70 5.15 -5.38
C GLU A 235 14.93 3.86 -5.67
N ALA A 236 13.86 3.93 -6.47
CA ALA A 236 13.09 2.75 -6.88
C ALA A 236 13.92 1.76 -7.72
N LEU A 237 14.75 2.25 -8.64
CA LEU A 237 15.70 1.42 -9.41
C LEU A 237 16.69 0.66 -8.51
N SER A 238 17.02 1.22 -7.34
CA SER A 238 17.88 0.59 -6.34
C SER A 238 17.10 -0.27 -5.31
N GLY A 239 15.80 -0.47 -5.54
CA GLY A 239 14.90 -1.28 -4.71
C GLY A 239 14.27 -0.55 -3.53
N ASN A 240 14.53 0.75 -3.37
CA ASN A 240 13.94 1.59 -2.33
C ASN A 240 12.63 2.21 -2.85
N VAL A 241 11.52 1.53 -2.63
CA VAL A 241 10.19 2.00 -3.07
C VAL A 241 9.38 2.60 -1.92
N LEU A 242 8.42 3.44 -2.31
CA LEU A 242 7.47 4.08 -1.44
C LEU A 242 6.21 3.23 -1.32
N SER A 243 5.55 3.40 -0.18
CA SER A 243 4.28 2.76 0.15
C SER A 243 3.42 3.70 1.00
N HIS A 244 2.20 3.29 1.33
CA HIS A 244 1.37 4.04 2.26
C HIS A 244 2.10 4.26 3.60
N LEU A 245 2.09 5.50 4.09
CA LEU A 245 2.78 5.99 5.29
C LEU A 245 4.31 5.93 5.22
N SER A 246 4.89 5.76 4.04
CA SER A 246 6.33 5.94 3.82
C SER A 246 6.70 7.43 3.66
N HIS A 247 7.99 7.73 3.58
CA HIS A 247 8.50 9.09 3.52
C HIS A 247 9.70 9.23 2.59
N SER A 248 9.99 10.47 2.17
CA SER A 248 11.24 10.87 1.52
C SER A 248 11.71 12.18 2.13
N PHE A 249 12.98 12.31 2.46
CA PHE A 249 13.53 13.51 3.12
C PHE A 249 14.47 14.29 2.22
N PHE A 250 14.45 15.62 2.38
CA PHE A 250 15.33 16.51 1.63
C PHE A 250 16.63 16.76 2.39
N THR A 251 17.74 16.76 1.65
CA THR A 251 19.07 17.13 2.18
C THR A 251 19.43 18.59 1.90
N GLN A 252 18.75 19.20 0.93
CA GLN A 252 18.96 20.58 0.49
C GLN A 252 17.67 21.39 0.65
N SER A 253 17.74 22.70 0.38
CA SER A 253 16.56 23.54 0.32
C SER A 253 15.59 23.02 -0.73
N PHE A 254 14.31 22.96 -0.40
CA PHE A 254 13.26 22.46 -1.29
C PHE A 254 12.07 23.42 -1.27
N LEU A 255 11.51 23.75 -2.44
CA LEU A 255 10.40 24.70 -2.60
C LEU A 255 10.65 26.02 -1.86
N GLY A 256 11.88 26.53 -1.97
CA GLY A 256 12.30 27.81 -1.38
C GLY A 256 12.49 27.81 0.14
N SER A 257 12.54 26.66 0.83
CA SER A 257 12.79 26.60 2.28
C SER A 257 13.71 25.45 2.68
N LYS A 258 14.57 25.70 3.68
CA LYS A 258 15.34 24.67 4.41
C LYS A 258 14.54 23.99 5.52
N GLU A 259 13.36 24.54 5.86
CA GLU A 259 12.45 23.98 6.87
C GLU A 259 11.48 22.97 6.26
N HIS A 260 11.37 22.89 4.94
CA HIS A 260 10.69 21.78 4.28
C HIS A 260 11.53 20.51 4.47
N GLY A 261 10.99 19.53 5.18
CA GLY A 261 11.73 18.34 5.61
C GLY A 261 11.62 17.16 4.66
N GLY A 262 10.53 17.07 3.91
CA GLY A 262 10.26 15.93 3.04
C GLY A 262 8.81 15.82 2.61
N PHE A 263 8.46 14.64 2.10
CA PHE A 263 7.08 14.22 1.85
C PHE A 263 6.71 13.00 2.70
N LEU A 264 5.48 12.98 3.20
CA LEU A 264 4.80 11.79 3.72
C LEU A 264 3.84 11.28 2.64
N TYR A 265 3.91 9.99 2.30
CA TYR A 265 3.11 9.40 1.21
C TYR A 265 1.90 8.67 1.74
N ILE A 266 0.74 8.91 1.15
CA ILE A 266 -0.52 8.30 1.57
C ILE A 266 -1.31 7.73 0.39
N SER A 267 -2.01 6.63 0.63
CA SER A 267 -3.06 6.16 -0.27
C SER A 267 -4.35 6.89 0.11
N PRO A 268 -5.13 7.38 -0.86
CA PRO A 268 -6.39 8.04 -0.54
C PRO A 268 -7.40 7.03 0.01
N SER A 269 -8.29 7.51 0.90
CA SER A 269 -9.41 6.75 1.44
C SER A 269 -10.71 7.55 1.28
N PHE A 270 -11.01 8.44 2.22
CA PHE A 270 -12.26 9.22 2.24
C PHE A 270 -12.16 10.60 1.59
N GLN A 271 -10.94 11.04 1.24
CA GLN A 271 -10.73 12.35 0.65
C GLN A 271 -11.37 12.44 -0.73
N SER A 272 -11.86 13.63 -1.10
CA SER A 272 -12.38 13.85 -2.46
C SER A 272 -11.27 13.63 -3.48
N LEU A 273 -11.60 12.93 -4.56
CA LEU A 273 -10.78 12.75 -5.76
C LEU A 273 -11.44 13.38 -6.99
N GLN A 274 -12.51 14.15 -6.78
CA GLN A 274 -13.33 14.72 -7.85
C GLN A 274 -12.51 15.66 -8.73
N ASP A 275 -12.73 15.57 -10.04
CA ASP A 275 -12.11 16.41 -11.08
C ASP A 275 -10.57 16.34 -11.16
N LEU A 276 -9.95 15.34 -10.53
CA LEU A 276 -8.52 15.05 -10.66
C LEU A 276 -8.27 14.04 -11.78
N LEU A 277 -7.33 14.35 -12.67
CA LEU A 277 -6.85 13.44 -13.72
C LEU A 277 -5.84 12.45 -13.13
N LEU A 278 -6.33 11.45 -12.41
CA LEU A 278 -5.51 10.50 -11.65
C LEU A 278 -4.69 9.58 -12.58
N PRO A 279 -3.45 9.22 -12.18
CA PRO A 279 -2.71 8.17 -12.87
C PRO A 279 -3.37 6.80 -12.65
N ASN A 280 -2.97 5.81 -13.44
CA ASN A 280 -3.42 4.43 -13.23
C ASN A 280 -2.98 3.95 -11.84
N PRO A 281 -3.84 3.22 -11.09
CA PRO A 281 -3.44 2.64 -9.82
C PRO A 281 -2.34 1.57 -9.98
N PRO A 282 -1.47 1.39 -8.98
CA PRO A 282 -1.45 2.10 -7.69
C PRO A 282 -0.79 3.49 -7.78
N TYR A 283 -1.28 4.43 -6.96
CA TYR A 283 -0.69 5.76 -6.79
C TYR A 283 -0.74 6.25 -5.34
N LEU A 284 0.15 7.20 -5.01
CA LEU A 284 0.31 7.78 -3.68
C LEU A 284 0.29 9.31 -3.75
N PHE A 285 -0.35 9.95 -2.78
CA PHE A 285 -0.27 11.40 -2.60
C PHE A 285 0.90 11.76 -1.69
N GLY A 286 1.80 12.63 -2.14
CA GLY A 286 2.87 13.20 -1.33
C GLY A 286 2.41 14.47 -0.60
N ILE A 287 2.40 14.44 0.73
CA ILE A 287 2.09 15.58 1.60
C ILE A 287 3.39 16.20 2.13
N LEU A 288 3.62 17.48 1.83
CA LEU A 288 4.80 18.22 2.27
C LEU A 288 4.80 18.34 3.81
N ILE A 289 5.90 17.87 4.41
CA ILE A 289 6.11 17.90 5.87
C ILE A 289 7.26 18.85 6.23
N GLN A 290 7.17 19.43 7.43
CA GLN A 290 8.19 20.30 7.97
C GLN A 290 9.33 19.49 8.58
N LYS A 291 10.51 20.09 8.72
CA LYS A 291 11.73 19.45 9.21
C LYS A 291 11.57 18.87 10.61
N TRP A 292 10.84 19.56 11.49
CA TRP A 292 10.52 19.08 12.84
C TRP A 292 9.57 17.87 12.87
N GLU A 293 8.90 17.56 11.77
CA GLU A 293 7.96 16.44 11.67
C GLU A 293 8.62 15.16 11.12
N THR A 294 9.85 15.26 10.61
CA THR A 294 10.57 14.12 10.03
C THR A 294 10.80 12.97 11.01
N PRO A 295 11.05 13.17 12.32
CA PRO A 295 11.15 12.05 13.26
C PRO A 295 9.84 11.26 13.34
N TRP A 296 8.69 11.94 13.29
CA TRP A 296 7.38 11.30 13.32
C TRP A 296 7.06 10.57 12.02
N ALA A 297 7.40 11.15 10.86
CA ALA A 297 7.26 10.46 9.58
C ALA A 297 8.12 9.18 9.50
N LYS A 298 9.27 9.17 10.18
CA LYS A 298 10.18 8.02 10.21
C LYS A 298 9.75 6.94 11.22
N VAL A 299 9.32 7.37 12.40
CA VAL A 299 9.07 6.46 13.53
C VAL A 299 7.61 6.03 13.62
N PHE A 300 6.67 6.97 13.49
CA PHE A 300 5.25 6.71 13.73
C PHE A 300 4.35 7.55 12.80
N PRO A 301 4.37 7.27 11.49
CA PRO A 301 3.81 8.15 10.46
C PRO A 301 2.28 8.32 10.54
N ILE A 302 1.54 7.33 11.05
CA ILE A 302 0.08 7.42 11.21
C ILE A 302 -0.33 8.59 12.12
N ARG A 303 0.45 8.88 13.16
CA ARG A 303 0.23 10.03 14.06
C ARG A 303 0.37 11.35 13.31
N LEU A 304 1.40 11.49 12.47
CA LEU A 304 1.60 12.69 11.66
C LEU A 304 0.47 12.86 10.63
N MET A 305 0.06 11.76 9.98
CA MET A 305 -1.08 11.75 9.06
C MET A 305 -2.34 12.28 9.72
N LEU A 306 -2.74 11.73 10.86
CA LEU A 306 -3.97 12.14 11.56
C LEU A 306 -3.84 13.54 12.18
N ARG A 307 -2.64 13.95 12.63
CA ARG A 307 -2.38 15.31 13.11
C ARG A 307 -2.54 16.35 12.00
N LEU A 308 -2.14 16.03 10.77
CA LEU A 308 -2.43 16.86 9.59
C LEU A 308 -3.93 16.93 9.32
N GLY A 309 -4.65 15.82 9.47
CA GLY A 309 -6.12 15.82 9.35
C GLY A 309 -6.81 16.72 10.36
N ALA A 310 -6.37 16.70 11.62
CA ALA A 310 -6.88 17.59 12.66
C ALA A 310 -6.59 19.07 12.35
N GLU A 311 -5.39 19.38 11.86
CA GLU A 311 -5.00 20.75 11.52
C GLU A 311 -5.90 21.36 10.45
N TYR A 312 -6.09 20.63 9.35
CA TYR A 312 -6.82 21.14 8.20
C TYR A 312 -8.31 20.82 8.22
N ARG A 313 -8.77 20.05 9.22
CA ARG A 313 -10.14 19.54 9.33
C ARG A 313 -10.55 18.67 8.14
N PHE A 314 -9.64 17.81 7.71
CA PHE A 314 -9.86 16.81 6.66
C PHE A 314 -9.66 15.41 7.22
N TYR A 315 -10.65 14.54 7.07
CA TYR A 315 -10.54 13.16 7.52
C TYR A 315 -10.09 12.23 6.38
N PRO A 316 -9.14 11.30 6.62
CA PRO A 316 -8.28 11.25 7.81
C PRO A 316 -7.13 12.27 7.78
N CYS A 317 -6.84 12.83 6.60
CA CYS A 317 -5.79 13.82 6.36
C CYS A 317 -6.04 14.55 5.02
N PRO A 318 -5.48 15.76 4.80
CA PRO A 318 -5.56 16.43 3.50
C PRO A 318 -4.71 15.69 2.44
N LEU A 319 -5.13 15.74 1.16
CA LEU A 319 -4.28 15.30 0.04
C LEU A 319 -3.39 16.42 -0.53
N PHE A 320 -3.56 17.66 -0.06
CA PHE A 320 -2.81 18.82 -0.52
C PHE A 320 -1.66 19.20 0.43
N SER A 321 -0.64 19.81 -0.14
CA SER A 321 0.57 20.30 0.49
C SER A 321 0.53 21.82 0.61
N VAL A 322 0.93 22.35 1.77
CA VAL A 322 1.02 23.79 2.04
C VAL A 322 2.44 24.15 2.44
N ARG A 323 3.07 25.04 1.66
CA ARG A 323 4.42 25.57 1.92
C ARG A 323 4.41 26.55 3.09
N PHE A 324 5.54 26.67 3.79
CA PHE A 324 5.77 27.67 4.84
C PHE A 324 4.76 27.65 6.00
N ARG A 325 4.04 26.53 6.21
CA ARG A 325 3.19 26.32 7.38
C ARG A 325 4.04 26.11 8.64
N LYS A 326 3.46 26.39 9.81
CA LYS A 326 4.09 26.03 11.08
C LYS A 326 4.21 24.50 11.21
N PRO A 327 5.30 23.98 11.82
CA PRO A 327 5.38 22.58 12.19
C PRO A 327 4.29 22.19 13.20
N LEU A 328 3.76 20.97 13.08
CA LEU A 328 2.75 20.43 14.00
C LEU A 328 3.35 19.71 15.20
N PHE A 329 4.65 19.42 15.13
CA PHE A 329 5.47 18.88 16.20
C PHE A 329 6.78 19.66 16.28
N GLY A 330 7.34 19.74 17.48
CA GLY A 330 8.68 20.27 17.77
C GLY A 330 9.59 19.17 18.28
N GLU A 331 10.37 19.46 19.33
CA GLU A 331 11.17 18.45 20.02
C GLU A 331 10.27 17.35 20.61
N THR A 332 10.70 16.08 20.52
CA THR A 332 9.87 14.94 20.93
C THR A 332 9.54 14.92 22.43
N GLY A 333 10.35 15.56 23.28
CA GLY A 333 10.05 15.75 24.70
C GLY A 333 9.71 14.45 25.43
N HIS A 334 8.64 14.46 26.23
CA HIS A 334 8.23 13.35 27.12
C HIS A 334 7.03 12.55 26.57
N THR A 335 7.05 12.19 25.29
CA THR A 335 6.03 11.29 24.71
C THR A 335 6.16 9.85 25.21
N ILE A 336 5.04 9.13 25.32
CA ILE A 336 5.00 7.68 25.57
C ILE A 336 5.78 6.89 24.50
N MET A 337 5.86 7.43 23.28
CA MET A 337 6.55 6.80 22.18
C MET A 337 8.07 6.64 22.42
N ASN A 338 8.66 7.39 23.35
CA ASN A 338 10.05 7.19 23.76
C ASN A 338 10.30 5.82 24.43
N LEU A 339 9.25 5.18 24.95
CA LEU A 339 9.33 3.82 25.49
C LEU A 339 9.13 2.74 24.42
N LEU A 340 8.55 3.12 23.29
CA LEU A 340 8.06 2.20 22.25
C LEU A 340 8.88 2.29 20.97
N ALA A 341 9.70 3.33 20.82
CA ALA A 341 10.53 3.58 19.64
C ALA A 341 11.78 4.41 19.97
N ASP A 342 12.79 4.30 19.12
CA ASP A 342 14.04 5.05 19.23
C ASP A 342 14.05 6.28 18.31
N PHE A 343 13.84 7.46 18.89
CA PHE A 343 13.92 8.74 18.16
C PHE A 343 15.36 9.26 17.97
N ARG A 344 16.36 8.66 18.61
CA ARG A 344 17.74 9.15 18.57
C ARG A 344 18.53 8.52 17.43
N ASN A 345 18.51 7.18 17.35
CA ASN A 345 19.26 6.44 16.33
C ASN A 345 18.35 5.71 15.33
N TYR A 346 17.03 5.75 15.52
CA TYR A 346 16.05 5.07 14.67
C TYR A 346 16.31 3.56 14.53
N GLN A 347 16.83 2.93 15.58
CA GLN A 347 17.17 1.50 15.55
C GLN A 347 15.95 0.59 15.59
N TYR A 348 14.86 1.04 16.22
CA TYR A 348 13.62 0.30 16.32
C TYR A 348 12.42 1.23 16.43
N THR A 349 11.25 0.71 16.04
CA THR A 349 9.94 1.33 16.24
C THR A 349 8.92 0.24 16.59
N LEU A 350 7.69 0.64 16.90
CA LEU A 350 6.59 -0.30 17.13
C LEU A 350 6.40 -1.22 15.92
N PRO A 351 6.32 -2.54 16.13
CA PRO A 351 5.93 -3.45 15.05
C PRO A 351 4.49 -3.14 14.64
N VAL A 352 4.24 -3.18 13.33
CA VAL A 352 2.90 -3.01 12.74
C VAL A 352 2.57 -4.28 11.97
N VAL A 353 1.41 -4.86 12.25
CA VAL A 353 0.84 -5.97 11.48
C VAL A 353 -0.14 -5.37 10.47
N LYS A 354 0.03 -5.65 9.18
CA LYS A 354 -0.83 -5.06 8.15
C LYS A 354 -2.29 -5.43 8.38
N GLY A 355 -3.19 -4.46 8.25
CA GLY A 355 -4.63 -4.63 8.46
C GLY A 355 -5.07 -4.78 9.93
N LEU A 356 -4.14 -4.87 10.89
CA LEU A 356 -4.49 -4.84 12.32
C LEU A 356 -5.04 -3.46 12.67
N VAL A 357 -6.23 -3.42 13.28
CA VAL A 357 -6.89 -2.18 13.72
C VAL A 357 -7.36 -2.29 15.17
N VAL A 358 -7.53 -1.14 15.82
CA VAL A 358 -8.04 -1.03 17.19
C VAL A 358 -9.31 -0.17 17.17
N ASP A 359 -10.42 -0.75 17.57
CA ASP A 359 -11.74 -0.11 17.68
C ASP A 359 -12.02 0.23 19.14
N MET A 360 -12.43 1.47 19.41
CA MET A 360 -12.93 1.90 20.70
C MET A 360 -14.40 2.27 20.60
N GLU A 361 -15.23 1.58 21.37
CA GLU A 361 -16.67 1.79 21.52
C GLU A 361 -16.99 2.03 23.01
N VAL A 362 -18.23 2.42 23.31
CA VAL A 362 -18.67 2.59 24.71
C VAL A 362 -18.51 1.27 25.47
N ARG A 363 -17.63 1.26 26.48
CA ARG A 363 -17.30 0.10 27.33
C ARG A 363 -16.74 -1.11 26.57
N LYS A 364 -16.18 -0.91 25.38
CA LYS A 364 -15.64 -2.01 24.57
C LYS A 364 -14.46 -1.55 23.74
N THR A 365 -13.32 -2.23 23.89
CA THR A 365 -12.15 -2.05 23.03
C THR A 365 -11.93 -3.34 22.26
N SER A 366 -11.77 -3.29 20.94
CA SER A 366 -11.54 -4.48 20.11
C SER A 366 -10.26 -4.33 19.29
N ILE A 367 -9.33 -5.27 19.46
CA ILE A 367 -8.13 -5.40 18.62
C ILE A 367 -8.45 -6.47 17.57
N LYS A 368 -8.49 -6.07 16.31
CA LYS A 368 -8.89 -6.94 15.19
C LYS A 368 -7.66 -7.29 14.35
N ILE A 369 -7.43 -8.59 14.18
CA ILE A 369 -6.23 -9.12 13.52
C ILE A 369 -6.67 -9.96 12.32
N PRO A 370 -6.27 -9.61 11.08
CA PRO A 370 -6.58 -10.42 9.92
C PRO A 370 -5.93 -11.80 9.98
N SER A 371 -6.68 -12.83 9.61
CA SER A 371 -6.25 -14.23 9.72
C SER A 371 -5.00 -14.55 8.89
N ASN A 372 -4.93 -14.07 7.64
CA ASN A 372 -3.75 -14.17 6.77
C ASN A 372 -2.48 -13.43 7.27
N ARG A 373 -2.53 -12.77 8.44
CA ARG A 373 -1.39 -12.04 9.04
C ARG A 373 -0.83 -12.70 10.28
N TYR A 374 -1.22 -13.95 10.56
CA TYR A 374 -0.72 -14.75 11.69
C TYR A 374 0.82 -14.75 11.79
N ASN A 375 1.52 -15.03 10.68
CA ASN A 375 2.99 -15.10 10.67
C ASN A 375 3.66 -13.76 11.01
N GLU A 376 3.08 -12.64 10.55
CA GLU A 376 3.56 -11.29 10.88
C GLU A 376 3.36 -10.99 12.36
N LEU A 377 2.19 -11.35 12.91
CA LEU A 377 1.89 -11.22 14.34
C LEU A 377 2.87 -12.04 15.19
N MET A 378 3.12 -13.31 14.83
CA MET A 378 4.05 -14.17 15.57
C MET A 378 5.47 -13.61 15.56
N LYS A 379 5.93 -13.07 14.43
CA LYS A 379 7.23 -12.41 14.33
C LYS A 379 7.33 -11.18 15.25
N ALA A 380 6.26 -10.39 15.36
CA ALA A 380 6.19 -9.26 16.29
C ALA A 380 6.18 -9.72 17.75
N MET A 381 5.34 -10.72 18.09
CA MET A 381 5.23 -11.27 19.44
C MET A 381 6.54 -11.87 19.94
N ASN A 382 7.27 -12.61 19.09
CA ASN A 382 8.53 -13.26 19.45
C ASN A 382 9.68 -12.25 19.66
N LYS A 383 9.56 -11.03 19.16
CA LYS A 383 10.52 -9.93 19.40
C LYS A 383 10.15 -9.05 20.59
N SER A 384 8.93 -9.17 21.10
CA SER A 384 8.44 -8.37 22.22
C SER A 384 8.81 -8.98 23.57
N ASN A 385 8.84 -8.15 24.61
CA ASN A 385 9.06 -8.59 25.99
C ASN A 385 7.91 -9.50 26.46
N GLU A 386 8.19 -10.43 27.36
CA GLU A 386 7.20 -11.37 27.89
C GLU A 386 6.08 -10.65 28.66
N HIS A 387 6.42 -9.59 29.40
CA HIS A 387 5.49 -8.81 30.21
C HIS A 387 4.90 -7.57 29.50
N VAL A 388 5.37 -7.24 28.29
CA VAL A 388 4.87 -6.10 27.52
C VAL A 388 4.66 -6.49 26.06
N LEU A 389 3.42 -6.38 25.59
CA LEU A 389 3.05 -6.59 24.19
C LEU A 389 2.52 -5.29 23.60
N ALA A 390 3.30 -4.67 22.72
CA ALA A 390 2.96 -3.38 22.10
C ALA A 390 3.06 -3.48 20.58
N MET A 391 2.05 -2.95 19.88
CA MET A 391 2.03 -2.88 18.42
C MET A 391 1.36 -1.59 17.95
N GLY A 392 1.81 -1.08 16.80
CA GLY A 392 1.12 -0.03 16.07
C GLY A 392 -0.08 -0.62 15.32
N ALA A 393 -1.12 0.19 15.17
CA ALA A 393 -2.33 -0.13 14.44
C ALA A 393 -2.35 0.59 13.09
N CYS A 394 -3.00 -0.02 12.10
CA CYS A 394 -3.27 0.58 10.81
C CYS A 394 -4.43 1.59 10.89
N PHE A 395 -4.55 2.45 9.89
CA PHE A 395 -5.73 3.30 9.74
C PHE A 395 -6.99 2.43 9.58
N ASN A 396 -8.05 2.77 10.31
CA ASN A 396 -9.27 1.97 10.36
C ASN A 396 -10.36 2.62 9.50
N GLU A 397 -10.51 2.16 8.27
CA GLU A 397 -11.56 2.64 7.36
C GLU A 397 -12.98 2.39 7.89
N ARG A 398 -13.18 1.48 8.85
CA ARG A 398 -14.51 1.18 9.42
C ARG A 398 -14.88 2.08 10.61
N ALA A 399 -13.94 2.86 11.14
CA ALA A 399 -14.18 3.79 12.24
C ALA A 399 -14.74 5.12 11.73
N ASP A 400 -15.68 5.71 12.47
CA ASP A 400 -16.21 7.05 12.20
C ASP A 400 -15.30 8.17 12.73
N SER A 401 -14.32 7.84 13.56
CA SER A 401 -13.38 8.78 14.15
C SER A 401 -12.04 8.12 14.50
N HIS A 402 -11.00 8.93 14.74
CA HIS A 402 -9.69 8.47 15.24
C HIS A 402 -9.17 9.37 16.34
N LEU A 403 -8.46 8.78 17.30
CA LEU A 403 -7.65 9.52 18.26
C LEU A 403 -6.50 10.25 17.55
N VAL A 404 -6.19 11.46 18.03
CA VAL A 404 -5.11 12.30 17.51
C VAL A 404 -4.27 12.80 18.67
N CYS A 405 -2.96 12.60 18.57
CA CYS A 405 -1.99 13.19 19.49
C CYS A 405 -1.60 14.58 19.00
N VAL A 406 -1.83 15.59 19.84
CA VAL A 406 -1.45 17.00 19.57
C VAL A 406 -0.36 17.41 20.55
N GLN A 407 0.73 17.96 20.02
CA GLN A 407 1.75 18.62 20.82
C GLN A 407 1.43 20.10 20.96
N ASN A 408 1.38 20.59 22.19
CA ASN A 408 1.15 21.99 22.51
C ASN A 408 2.45 22.79 22.45
N ASP A 409 2.34 24.13 22.48
CA ASP A 409 3.49 25.03 22.41
C ASP A 409 4.48 24.87 23.58
N ASP A 410 4.02 24.33 24.71
CA ASP A 410 4.84 23.99 25.89
C ASP A 410 5.56 22.63 25.77
N GLY A 411 5.38 21.92 24.64
CA GLY A 411 5.97 20.62 24.36
C GLY A 411 5.20 19.43 24.95
N ASN A 412 4.12 19.68 25.71
CA ASN A 412 3.29 18.62 26.27
C ASN A 412 2.32 18.04 25.23
N TYR A 413 1.94 16.77 25.43
CA TYR A 413 1.03 16.06 24.54
C TYR A 413 -0.36 15.98 25.12
N GLN A 414 -1.37 16.10 24.25
CA GLN A 414 -2.77 15.94 24.59
C GLN A 414 -3.49 15.05 23.59
N THR A 415 -4.53 14.38 24.05
CA THR A 415 -5.42 13.56 23.24
C THR A 415 -6.57 14.39 22.69
N GLN A 416 -6.74 14.36 21.37
CA GLN A 416 -7.92 14.84 20.67
C GLN A 416 -8.50 13.70 19.82
N ALA A 417 -9.56 13.99 19.05
CA ALA A 417 -10.06 13.07 18.04
C ALA A 417 -10.69 13.80 16.86
N ILE A 418 -10.51 13.24 15.66
CA ILE A 418 -11.10 13.71 14.39
C ILE A 418 -12.16 12.73 13.94
N SER A 419 -13.15 13.18 13.17
CA SER A 419 -14.26 12.34 12.70
C SER A 419 -14.61 12.59 11.24
N ILE A 420 -15.12 11.57 10.55
CA ILE A 420 -15.63 11.64 9.17
C ILE A 420 -16.79 12.63 9.08
N HIS A 421 -17.68 12.57 10.07
CA HIS A 421 -18.87 13.41 10.17
C HIS A 421 -18.84 14.13 11.52
N HIS A 422 -19.35 15.35 11.60
CA HIS A 422 -19.47 16.05 12.90
C HIS A 422 -20.62 15.46 13.76
N GLN A 423 -20.73 14.14 13.81
CA GLN A 423 -21.74 13.36 14.53
C GLN A 423 -21.15 12.79 15.83
N PRO A 424 -21.99 12.38 16.80
CA PRO A 424 -21.54 11.64 17.97
C PRO A 424 -20.77 10.39 17.56
N ARG A 425 -19.60 10.18 18.19
CA ARG A 425 -18.68 9.10 17.84
C ARG A 425 -19.25 7.75 18.28
N LYS A 426 -19.20 6.75 17.40
CA LYS A 426 -19.64 5.39 17.72
C LYS A 426 -18.45 4.44 17.84
N VAL A 427 -17.55 4.51 16.87
CA VAL A 427 -16.31 3.74 16.80
C VAL A 427 -15.15 4.70 16.57
N THR A 428 -14.27 4.82 17.56
CA THR A 428 -13.04 5.61 17.47
C THR A 428 -11.84 4.69 17.28
N GLY A 429 -11.10 4.86 16.20
CA GLY A 429 -9.85 4.16 15.96
C GLY A 429 -8.70 4.67 16.83
N SER A 430 -7.84 3.76 17.26
CA SER A 430 -6.59 4.06 17.99
C SER A 430 -5.36 3.73 17.13
N CYS A 431 -4.25 4.45 17.33
CA CYS A 431 -3.02 4.32 16.54
C CYS A 431 -2.08 3.21 17.03
N PHE A 432 -2.20 2.79 18.30
CA PHE A 432 -1.42 1.69 18.86
C PHE A 432 -2.14 1.07 20.07
N PHE A 433 -1.68 -0.10 20.48
CA PHE A 433 -2.06 -0.69 21.76
C PHE A 433 -0.83 -1.17 22.53
N VAL A 434 -0.94 -1.18 23.86
CA VAL A 434 0.06 -1.74 24.77
C VAL A 434 -0.64 -2.60 25.82
N PHE A 435 -0.35 -3.90 25.85
CA PHE A 435 -0.64 -4.73 27.01
C PHE A 435 0.55 -4.72 27.98
N SER A 436 0.27 -4.48 29.26
CA SER A 436 1.25 -4.52 30.34
C SER A 436 0.83 -5.56 31.38
N GLY A 437 1.65 -6.59 31.58
CA GLY A 437 1.46 -7.66 32.57
C GLY A 437 1.80 -7.26 34.02
N ALA A 438 1.85 -5.96 34.32
CA ALA A 438 2.31 -5.43 35.61
C ALA A 438 1.19 -5.21 36.65
N LEU A 439 -0.06 -5.59 36.34
CA LEU A 439 -1.17 -5.42 37.28
C LEU A 439 -1.02 -6.37 38.47
N LYS A 440 -0.88 -5.80 39.66
CA LYS A 440 -0.80 -6.57 40.90
C LYS A 440 -2.19 -7.07 41.31
N ALA A 441 -2.27 -8.34 41.71
CA ALA A 441 -3.50 -8.95 42.22
C ALA A 441 -4.08 -8.19 43.44
N SER A 442 -3.22 -7.53 44.24
CA SER A 442 -3.61 -6.70 45.37
C SER A 442 -4.30 -5.37 44.98
N SER A 443 -4.38 -5.03 43.69
CA SER A 443 -4.99 -3.78 43.24
C SER A 443 -6.53 -3.80 43.28
N GLY A 444 -7.14 -4.98 43.39
CA GLY A 444 -8.60 -5.14 43.36
C GLY A 444 -9.23 -4.99 41.96
N PHE A 445 -8.41 -4.81 40.92
CA PHE A 445 -8.84 -4.74 39.52
C PHE A 445 -8.50 -6.04 38.78
N LEU A 446 -9.38 -6.44 37.87
CA LEU A 446 -9.14 -7.55 36.94
C LEU A 446 -8.25 -7.12 35.77
N ALA A 447 -8.57 -5.97 35.18
CA ALA A 447 -7.79 -5.27 34.18
C ALA A 447 -8.13 -3.77 34.20
N LYS A 448 -7.23 -2.95 33.66
CA LYS A 448 -7.44 -1.50 33.49
C LYS A 448 -7.13 -1.08 32.07
N THR A 449 -8.03 -0.32 31.47
CA THR A 449 -7.85 0.33 30.18
C THR A 449 -7.63 1.83 30.38
N SER A 450 -6.80 2.44 29.55
CA SER A 450 -6.55 3.88 29.57
C SER A 450 -6.14 4.35 28.19
N ILE A 451 -6.53 5.57 27.83
CA ILE A 451 -6.03 6.24 26.63
C ILE A 451 -4.76 6.98 26.98
N VAL A 452 -3.71 6.77 26.19
CA VAL A 452 -2.43 7.46 26.33
C VAL A 452 -2.07 8.05 24.97
N GLU A 453 -2.12 9.38 24.87
CA GLU A 453 -1.94 10.12 23.61
C GLU A 453 -2.94 9.69 22.54
N ASP A 454 -2.54 8.93 21.51
CA ASP A 454 -3.42 8.39 20.47
C ASP A 454 -3.48 6.85 20.48
N GLY A 455 -3.06 6.22 21.58
CA GLY A 455 -3.08 4.79 21.79
C GLY A 455 -3.90 4.33 22.99
N VAL A 456 -4.06 3.02 23.11
CA VAL A 456 -4.72 2.37 24.26
C VAL A 456 -3.70 1.55 25.05
N MET A 457 -3.65 1.76 26.36
CA MET A 457 -2.87 0.94 27.29
C MET A 457 -3.81 0.07 28.12
N ILE A 458 -3.58 -1.24 28.11
CA ILE A 458 -4.34 -2.25 28.84
C ILE A 458 -3.41 -2.91 29.85
N GLN A 459 -3.66 -2.72 31.14
CA GLN A 459 -2.93 -3.35 32.23
C GLN A 459 -3.66 -4.61 32.69
N ILE A 460 -2.96 -5.73 32.67
CA ILE A 460 -3.46 -7.07 33.00
C ILE A 460 -2.48 -7.76 33.93
N THR A 461 -2.90 -8.86 34.56
CA THR A 461 -2.01 -9.67 35.38
C THR A 461 -1.03 -10.44 34.50
N ALA A 462 0.08 -10.91 35.08
CA ALA A 462 1.03 -11.77 34.36
C ALA A 462 0.37 -13.06 33.83
N GLU A 463 -0.51 -13.67 34.62
CA GLU A 463 -1.26 -14.88 34.22
C GLU A 463 -2.19 -14.63 33.02
N THR A 464 -2.88 -13.48 32.99
CA THR A 464 -3.72 -13.10 31.85
C THR A 464 -2.87 -12.80 30.62
N MET A 465 -1.67 -12.22 30.78
CA MET A 465 -0.73 -12.01 29.68
C MET A 465 -0.29 -13.34 29.06
N ASP A 466 0.08 -14.33 29.88
CA ASP A 466 0.48 -15.65 29.39
C ASP A 466 -0.66 -16.35 28.63
N SER A 467 -1.88 -16.26 29.17
CA SER A 467 -3.10 -16.78 28.55
C SER A 467 -3.40 -16.10 27.22
N LEU A 468 -3.27 -14.77 27.14
CA LEU A 468 -3.44 -14.00 25.91
C LEU A 468 -2.41 -14.43 24.85
N ARG A 469 -1.14 -14.54 25.23
CA ARG A 469 -0.07 -14.95 24.30
C ARG A 469 -0.30 -16.37 23.79
N GLN A 470 -0.79 -17.28 24.63
CA GLN A 470 -1.14 -18.63 24.19
C GLN A 470 -2.33 -18.63 23.23
N ALA A 471 -3.39 -17.87 23.52
CA ALA A 471 -4.55 -17.76 22.63
C ALA A 471 -4.15 -17.23 21.24
N LEU A 472 -3.27 -16.23 21.19
CA LEU A 472 -2.75 -15.71 19.92
C LEU A 472 -1.91 -16.73 19.13
N ARG A 473 -1.10 -17.56 19.81
CA ARG A 473 -0.36 -18.67 19.16
C ARG A 473 -1.29 -19.76 18.63
N ASP A 474 -2.39 -19.99 19.33
CA ASP A 474 -3.43 -20.95 18.96
C ASP A 474 -4.39 -20.39 17.89
N MET A 475 -4.20 -19.14 17.45
CA MET A 475 -5.11 -18.41 16.56
C MET A 475 -6.57 -18.40 17.08
N LYS A 476 -6.72 -18.21 18.40
CA LYS A 476 -8.01 -18.13 19.10
C LYS A 476 -8.28 -16.71 19.56
N ASP A 477 -9.56 -16.33 19.52
CA ASP A 477 -10.05 -15.09 20.11
C ASP A 477 -9.84 -15.10 21.63
N PHE A 478 -9.66 -13.91 22.20
CA PHE A 478 -9.46 -13.71 23.63
C PHE A 478 -10.26 -12.52 24.14
N THR A 479 -10.83 -12.63 25.35
CA THR A 479 -11.63 -11.57 25.97
C THR A 479 -11.15 -11.30 27.39
N ILE A 480 -11.04 -10.02 27.74
CA ILE A 480 -10.59 -9.55 29.04
C ILE A 480 -11.65 -8.64 29.63
N THR A 481 -12.10 -8.97 30.84
CA THR A 481 -13.03 -8.14 31.61
C THR A 481 -12.25 -7.12 32.42
N CYS A 482 -12.53 -5.83 32.19
CA CYS A 482 -11.91 -4.71 32.89
C CYS A 482 -12.79 -4.23 34.04
N GLY A 483 -12.18 -3.52 34.99
CA GLY A 483 -12.87 -3.00 36.18
C GLY A 483 -12.51 -3.76 37.46
N LYS A 484 -13.25 -3.48 38.53
CA LYS A 484 -13.04 -4.11 39.85
C LYS A 484 -13.58 -5.53 39.88
N ALA A 485 -12.96 -6.38 40.70
CA ALA A 485 -13.40 -7.77 40.86
C ALA A 485 -14.80 -7.92 41.50
N GLU A 486 -15.24 -6.91 42.27
CA GLU A 486 -16.57 -6.85 42.88
C GLU A 486 -17.53 -6.03 42.00
N GLN A 487 -18.39 -6.75 41.26
CA GLN A 487 -19.54 -6.35 40.42
C GLN A 487 -19.70 -4.87 40.02
N GLU A 488 -19.40 -4.59 38.75
CA GLU A 488 -20.13 -3.60 37.94
C GLU A 488 -21.23 -4.32 37.14
N GLU A 489 -22.44 -3.74 37.06
CA GLU A 489 -23.55 -4.31 36.26
C GLU A 489 -23.23 -4.41 34.76
N ASN A 490 -22.24 -3.66 34.28
CA ASN A 490 -21.80 -3.64 32.88
C ASN A 490 -20.29 -3.35 32.79
N PRO A 491 -19.43 -4.36 32.94
CA PRO A 491 -17.98 -4.16 32.91
C PRO A 491 -17.50 -3.77 31.50
N GLU A 492 -16.43 -3.00 31.44
CA GLU A 492 -15.73 -2.73 30.19
C GLU A 492 -15.02 -3.98 29.68
N LEU A 493 -15.11 -4.25 28.37
CA LEU A 493 -14.53 -5.45 27.75
C LEU A 493 -13.42 -5.09 26.76
N VAL A 494 -12.34 -5.87 26.77
CA VAL A 494 -11.32 -5.84 25.73
C VAL A 494 -11.38 -7.16 24.97
N HIS A 495 -11.64 -7.09 23.67
CA HIS A 495 -11.67 -8.23 22.77
C HIS A 495 -10.44 -8.24 21.87
N ILE A 496 -9.85 -9.41 21.67
CA ILE A 496 -8.82 -9.67 20.70
C ILE A 496 -9.41 -10.69 19.74
N LEU A 497 -9.63 -10.28 18.50
CA LEU A 497 -10.43 -11.01 17.51
C LEU A 497 -9.61 -11.31 16.27
N TRP A 498 -9.60 -12.57 15.87
CA TRP A 498 -9.20 -12.97 14.52
C TRP A 498 -10.35 -12.68 13.57
N THR A 499 -10.08 -11.89 12.54
CA THR A 499 -11.09 -11.48 11.55
C THR A 499 -10.81 -12.12 10.20
N GLU A 500 -11.75 -11.88 9.27
CA GLU A 500 -11.54 -12.13 7.84
C GLU A 500 -10.19 -11.56 7.37
N ASP A 501 -9.67 -12.21 6.33
CA ASP A 501 -8.41 -11.84 5.70
C ASP A 501 -8.40 -10.38 5.27
N ASP A 502 -7.23 -9.76 5.38
CA ASP A 502 -7.01 -8.43 4.84
C ASP A 502 -7.12 -8.52 3.32
N GLN A 503 -8.06 -7.79 2.75
CA GLN A 503 -8.32 -7.70 1.31
C GLN A 503 -8.02 -6.28 0.77
N ASN A 504 -7.54 -5.35 1.62
CA ASN A 504 -7.42 -3.94 1.27
C ASN A 504 -6.08 -3.61 0.57
N PHE A 505 -5.73 -4.36 -0.46
CA PHE A 505 -4.53 -4.13 -1.27
C PHE A 505 -4.80 -4.33 -2.75
N ASN A 506 -3.92 -3.78 -3.60
CA ASN A 506 -4.04 -3.81 -5.05
C ASN A 506 -5.36 -3.19 -5.59
N LYS A 507 -5.98 -2.27 -4.81
CA LYS A 507 -7.20 -1.52 -5.20
C LYS A 507 -7.03 -0.88 -6.59
N GLY A 508 -7.98 -1.14 -7.48
CA GLY A 508 -8.05 -0.65 -8.86
C GLY A 508 -7.03 -1.26 -9.85
N VAL A 509 -6.15 -2.16 -9.41
CA VAL A 509 -5.15 -2.78 -10.30
C VAL A 509 -5.83 -3.81 -11.18
N ILE A 510 -5.54 -3.77 -12.48
CA ILE A 510 -6.09 -4.69 -13.48
C ILE A 510 -4.98 -5.40 -14.26
N SER A 511 -5.28 -6.61 -14.72
CA SER A 511 -4.41 -7.40 -15.60
C SER A 511 -4.22 -6.69 -16.94
N PRO A 512 -2.97 -6.54 -17.43
CA PRO A 512 -2.72 -6.04 -18.77
C PRO A 512 -3.12 -7.04 -19.87
N ILE A 513 -3.46 -8.29 -19.54
CA ILE A 513 -3.80 -9.33 -20.51
C ILE A 513 -5.27 -9.21 -20.93
N ASP A 514 -6.17 -9.12 -19.95
CA ASP A 514 -7.62 -9.23 -20.17
C ASP A 514 -8.46 -8.25 -19.32
N GLY A 515 -7.81 -7.32 -18.59
CA GLY A 515 -8.51 -6.32 -17.78
C GLY A 515 -9.16 -6.87 -16.50
N LYS A 516 -8.89 -8.13 -16.13
CA LYS A 516 -9.41 -8.70 -14.87
C LYS A 516 -8.86 -7.95 -13.66
N SER A 517 -9.70 -7.83 -12.63
CA SER A 517 -9.31 -7.22 -11.36
C SER A 517 -8.21 -8.04 -10.68
N MET A 518 -7.21 -7.33 -10.16
CA MET A 518 -6.14 -7.87 -9.30
C MET A 518 -6.30 -7.41 -7.84
N GLU A 519 -7.44 -6.82 -7.50
CA GLU A 519 -7.78 -6.44 -6.13
C GLU A 519 -7.79 -7.67 -5.22
N SER A 520 -7.22 -7.54 -4.02
CA SER A 520 -7.14 -8.63 -3.03
C SER A 520 -6.29 -9.83 -3.46
N ILE A 521 -5.65 -9.81 -4.63
CA ILE A 521 -4.76 -10.88 -5.10
C ILE A 521 -3.34 -10.64 -4.61
N THR A 522 -2.77 -11.60 -3.88
CA THR A 522 -1.43 -11.48 -3.30
C THR A 522 -0.38 -11.33 -4.40
N SER A 523 0.50 -10.35 -4.26
CA SER A 523 1.59 -10.10 -5.20
C SER A 523 2.95 -9.95 -4.52
N VAL A 524 4.01 -10.28 -5.27
CA VAL A 524 5.41 -10.10 -4.86
C VAL A 524 6.08 -9.17 -5.87
N LYS A 525 6.58 -8.04 -5.37
CA LYS A 525 7.37 -7.09 -6.17
C LYS A 525 8.80 -7.57 -6.35
N ILE A 526 9.33 -7.38 -7.55
CA ILE A 526 10.62 -7.88 -7.99
C ILE A 526 11.54 -6.69 -8.27
N PHE A 527 12.51 -6.45 -7.38
CA PHE A 527 13.44 -5.32 -7.49
C PHE A 527 14.78 -5.69 -8.12
N HIS A 528 15.16 -6.96 -8.10
CA HIS A 528 16.41 -7.47 -8.67
C HIS A 528 16.12 -8.55 -9.72
N GLY A 529 15.01 -8.35 -10.46
CA GLY A 529 14.59 -9.25 -11.52
C GLY A 529 15.57 -9.27 -12.68
N SER A 530 15.51 -10.33 -13.49
CA SER A 530 16.31 -10.39 -14.70
C SER A 530 15.91 -9.26 -15.66
N GLU A 531 16.87 -8.44 -16.07
CA GLU A 531 16.71 -7.42 -17.10
C GLU A 531 17.40 -7.86 -18.39
N PHE A 532 16.72 -7.71 -19.51
CA PHE A 532 17.27 -8.08 -20.82
C PHE A 532 17.24 -6.88 -21.76
N LYS A 533 18.38 -6.61 -22.40
CA LYS A 533 18.57 -5.47 -23.31
C LYS A 533 18.68 -5.99 -24.74
N ALA A 534 17.84 -5.46 -25.63
CA ALA A 534 17.86 -5.79 -27.05
C ALA A 534 17.24 -4.64 -27.86
N ASN A 535 17.72 -4.42 -29.10
CA ASN A 535 17.17 -3.44 -30.04
C ASN A 535 17.05 -2.00 -29.48
N GLY A 536 17.96 -1.59 -28.59
CA GLY A 536 17.94 -0.28 -27.93
C GLY A 536 16.90 -0.14 -26.81
N LYS A 537 16.24 -1.23 -26.41
CA LYS A 537 15.22 -1.30 -25.37
C LYS A 537 15.65 -2.24 -24.25
N VAL A 538 14.99 -2.15 -23.10
CA VAL A 538 15.12 -3.09 -21.98
C VAL A 538 13.75 -3.63 -21.59
N ILE A 539 13.64 -4.94 -21.39
CA ILE A 539 12.48 -5.58 -20.78
C ILE A 539 12.81 -5.94 -19.33
N ARG A 540 11.89 -5.59 -18.42
CA ARG A 540 12.03 -5.80 -16.97
C ARG A 540 10.80 -6.49 -16.40
N TRP A 541 11.02 -7.52 -15.60
CA TRP A 541 10.00 -8.14 -14.75
C TRP A 541 9.90 -7.39 -13.42
N THR A 542 8.70 -6.92 -13.06
CA THR A 542 8.51 -6.05 -11.88
C THR A 542 7.65 -6.67 -10.78
N GLU A 543 6.75 -7.60 -11.12
CA GLU A 543 5.78 -8.14 -10.17
C GLU A 543 5.24 -9.50 -10.61
N VAL A 544 4.83 -10.32 -9.65
CA VAL A 544 4.07 -11.56 -9.87
C VAL A 544 2.86 -11.62 -8.92
N PHE A 545 1.70 -12.01 -9.45
CA PHE A 545 0.44 -12.22 -8.74
C PHE A 545 0.13 -13.71 -8.66
N PHE A 546 -0.40 -14.18 -7.51
CA PHE A 546 -0.82 -15.56 -7.30
C PHE A 546 -2.36 -15.65 -7.24
N LEU A 547 -3.00 -16.06 -8.35
CA LEU A 547 -4.44 -15.92 -8.60
C LEU A 547 -5.28 -17.07 -8.01
N GLN A 548 -4.74 -18.28 -7.97
CA GLN A 548 -5.42 -19.43 -7.34
C GLN A 548 -4.44 -20.09 -6.37
N SER A 549 -4.75 -19.92 -5.09
CA SER A 549 -4.19 -20.68 -3.96
C SER A 549 -5.29 -20.84 -2.89
N GLU A 550 -6.56 -20.91 -3.29
CA GLU A 550 -7.69 -20.68 -2.38
C GLU A 550 -8.14 -21.88 -1.54
N ASP A 551 -7.58 -23.09 -1.69
CA ASP A 551 -8.07 -24.26 -0.93
C ASP A 551 -6.97 -25.10 -0.26
N GLN A 552 -5.87 -24.49 0.18
CA GLN A 552 -4.95 -25.20 1.07
C GLN A 552 -4.89 -24.58 2.48
N PRO A 553 -5.21 -25.36 3.54
CA PRO A 553 -4.87 -24.96 4.88
C PRO A 553 -3.36 -24.81 4.94
N SER A 554 -2.90 -23.63 5.35
CA SER A 554 -1.52 -23.29 5.67
C SER A 554 -0.65 -24.50 6.00
N GLY A 555 0.10 -25.00 5.02
CA GLY A 555 1.06 -26.08 5.25
C GLY A 555 1.48 -26.80 3.97
N LEU A 556 2.78 -26.69 3.65
CA LEU A 556 3.62 -27.67 2.96
C LEU A 556 4.15 -27.37 1.54
N SER A 557 3.80 -26.27 0.86
CA SER A 557 4.59 -25.82 -0.30
C SER A 557 5.71 -24.86 0.12
N ASP A 558 6.95 -25.13 -0.31
CA ASP A 558 8.07 -24.21 -0.08
C ASP A 558 7.84 -22.98 -0.99
N PRO A 559 7.66 -21.77 -0.42
CA PRO A 559 7.56 -20.53 -1.20
C PRO A 559 8.74 -20.35 -2.17
N ALA A 560 9.88 -20.99 -1.90
CA ALA A 560 11.04 -21.00 -2.77
C ALA A 560 10.80 -21.71 -4.11
N ASP A 561 9.97 -22.74 -4.17
CA ASP A 561 9.75 -23.51 -5.41
C ASP A 561 8.86 -22.74 -6.39
N HIS A 562 7.78 -22.11 -5.90
CA HIS A 562 6.96 -21.18 -6.69
C HIS A 562 7.79 -19.99 -7.19
N SER A 563 8.70 -19.48 -6.36
CA SER A 563 9.59 -18.38 -6.72
C SER A 563 10.57 -18.77 -7.84
N ARG A 564 11.17 -19.96 -7.77
CA ARG A 564 12.08 -20.47 -8.80
C ARG A 564 11.39 -20.71 -10.14
N LEU A 565 10.17 -21.24 -10.11
CA LEU A 565 9.39 -21.45 -11.33
C LEU A 565 9.03 -20.11 -11.98
N ALA A 566 8.56 -19.14 -11.18
CA ALA A 566 8.28 -17.78 -11.66
C ALA A 566 9.52 -17.13 -12.30
N GLU A 567 10.70 -17.24 -11.68
CA GLU A 567 11.96 -16.74 -12.25
C GLU A 567 12.33 -17.38 -13.60
N ASN A 568 12.19 -18.71 -13.71
CA ASN A 568 12.51 -19.42 -14.96
C ASN A 568 11.54 -19.06 -16.09
N VAL A 569 10.25 -18.96 -15.77
CA VAL A 569 9.21 -18.50 -16.70
C VAL A 569 9.47 -17.06 -17.13
N ALA A 570 9.78 -16.16 -16.19
CA ALA A 570 10.09 -14.76 -16.47
C ALA A 570 11.29 -14.62 -17.42
N ARG A 571 12.36 -15.40 -17.17
CA ARG A 571 13.55 -15.43 -18.03
C ARG A 571 13.22 -15.89 -19.44
N ALA A 572 12.49 -16.99 -19.59
CA ALA A 572 12.09 -17.53 -20.89
C ALA A 572 11.24 -16.53 -21.68
N PHE A 573 10.26 -15.88 -21.03
CA PHE A 573 9.43 -14.84 -21.63
C PHE A 573 10.26 -13.66 -22.14
N CYS A 574 11.15 -13.13 -21.30
CA CYS A 574 11.98 -12.00 -21.68
C CYS A 574 12.91 -12.32 -22.84
N MET A 575 13.55 -13.51 -22.83
CA MET A 575 14.43 -13.93 -23.91
C MET A 575 13.70 -14.11 -25.25
N ALA A 576 12.49 -14.69 -25.21
CA ALA A 576 11.67 -14.86 -26.41
C ALA A 576 11.25 -13.51 -27.04
N LEU A 577 10.97 -12.50 -26.21
CA LEU A 577 10.56 -11.18 -26.70
C LEU A 577 11.71 -10.24 -27.03
N CYS A 578 12.97 -10.58 -26.68
CA CYS A 578 14.14 -9.73 -26.97
C CYS A 578 14.22 -9.25 -28.44
N PRO A 579 14.05 -10.10 -29.46
CA PRO A 579 14.11 -9.67 -30.86
C PRO A 579 13.00 -8.67 -31.25
N HIS A 580 11.91 -8.63 -30.48
CA HIS A 580 10.67 -7.92 -30.80
C HIS A 580 10.46 -6.64 -29.98
N LEU A 581 11.34 -6.33 -29.02
CA LEU A 581 11.10 -5.22 -28.06
C LEU A 581 10.86 -3.87 -28.73
N LYS A 582 11.58 -3.58 -29.83
CA LYS A 582 11.41 -2.33 -30.57
C LYS A 582 10.03 -2.24 -31.22
N LEU A 583 9.61 -3.30 -31.93
CA LEU A 583 8.30 -3.40 -32.58
C LEU A 583 7.17 -3.32 -31.55
N LEU A 584 7.26 -4.10 -30.46
CA LEU A 584 6.28 -4.07 -29.38
C LEU A 584 6.12 -2.66 -28.78
N LYS A 585 7.23 -1.94 -28.60
CA LYS A 585 7.20 -0.57 -28.09
C LYS A 585 6.57 0.40 -29.10
N GLU A 586 6.91 0.30 -30.38
CA GLU A 586 6.34 1.13 -31.46
C GLU A 586 4.84 0.90 -31.64
N ASP A 587 4.35 -0.33 -31.41
CA ASP A 587 2.92 -0.68 -31.39
C ASP A 587 2.22 -0.31 -30.07
N GLY A 588 2.95 0.27 -29.11
CA GLY A 588 2.41 0.76 -27.85
C GLY A 588 2.19 -0.28 -26.76
N MET A 589 2.74 -1.49 -26.93
CA MET A 589 2.70 -2.56 -25.93
C MET A 589 3.86 -2.40 -24.94
N ALA A 590 3.78 -1.37 -24.07
CA ALA A 590 4.83 -1.05 -23.10
C ALA A 590 4.70 -1.83 -21.78
N LYS A 591 3.48 -2.23 -21.39
CA LYS A 591 3.19 -3.06 -20.22
C LYS A 591 2.65 -4.41 -20.71
N LEU A 592 3.32 -5.48 -20.35
CA LEU A 592 3.00 -6.84 -20.78
C LEU A 592 2.60 -7.68 -19.57
N GLY A 593 1.73 -8.66 -19.78
CA GLY A 593 1.41 -9.70 -18.82
C GLY A 593 1.62 -11.08 -19.38
N LEU A 594 2.02 -12.00 -18.51
CA LEU A 594 2.08 -13.44 -18.77
C LEU A 594 1.37 -14.18 -17.64
N ARG A 595 0.24 -14.81 -17.92
CA ARG A 595 -0.47 -15.67 -16.97
C ARG A 595 -0.15 -17.13 -17.29
N VAL A 596 0.36 -17.86 -16.31
CA VAL A 596 0.69 -19.29 -16.40
C VAL A 596 -0.28 -20.07 -15.54
N THR A 597 -0.84 -21.14 -16.10
CA THR A 597 -1.72 -22.09 -15.42
C THR A 597 -1.03 -23.44 -15.39
N LEU A 598 -0.88 -24.00 -14.19
CA LEU A 598 -0.23 -25.26 -13.91
C LEU A 598 -1.20 -26.11 -13.08
N ASP A 599 -2.01 -26.90 -13.76
CA ASP A 599 -2.97 -27.81 -13.14
C ASP A 599 -2.73 -29.25 -13.66
N SER A 600 -3.24 -30.26 -12.96
CA SER A 600 -3.14 -31.67 -13.38
C SER A 600 -3.79 -31.90 -14.74
N ASP A 601 -4.85 -31.15 -15.04
CA ASP A 601 -5.65 -31.27 -16.26
C ASP A 601 -5.38 -30.15 -17.27
N GLN A 602 -4.89 -28.98 -16.83
CA GLN A 602 -4.66 -27.81 -17.67
C GLN A 602 -3.29 -27.19 -17.44
N VAL A 603 -2.42 -27.27 -18.45
CA VAL A 603 -1.10 -26.63 -18.45
C VAL A 603 -1.02 -25.70 -19.64
N GLY A 604 -0.77 -24.41 -19.41
CA GLY A 604 -0.72 -23.43 -20.49
C GLY A 604 -0.37 -22.02 -20.04
N TYR A 605 -0.29 -21.10 -21.00
CA TYR A 605 -0.04 -19.70 -20.75
C TYR A 605 -0.92 -18.78 -21.60
N LEU A 606 -1.12 -17.56 -21.12
CA LEU A 606 -1.70 -16.43 -21.85
C LEU A 606 -0.74 -15.26 -21.77
N ALA A 607 -0.50 -14.59 -22.89
CA ALA A 607 0.31 -13.38 -22.95
C ALA A 607 -0.49 -12.24 -23.57
N GLY A 608 -0.39 -11.03 -23.01
CA GLY A 608 -1.16 -9.90 -23.49
C GLY A 608 -0.65 -8.54 -23.03
N SER A 609 -1.22 -7.49 -23.61
CA SER A 609 -0.95 -6.08 -23.34
C SER A 609 -2.21 -5.26 -23.61
N ASN A 610 -2.40 -4.17 -22.86
CA ASN A 610 -3.53 -3.23 -23.04
C ASN A 610 -4.91 -3.93 -23.06
N GLY A 611 -5.07 -5.00 -22.28
CA GLY A 611 -6.31 -5.78 -22.19
C GLY A 611 -6.60 -6.66 -23.42
N GLN A 612 -5.59 -6.92 -24.26
CA GLN A 612 -5.69 -7.76 -25.45
C GLN A 612 -4.57 -8.82 -25.49
N PRO A 613 -4.81 -9.99 -26.08
CA PRO A 613 -3.75 -10.97 -26.34
C PRO A 613 -2.66 -10.42 -27.26
N LEU A 614 -1.42 -10.90 -27.11
CA LEU A 614 -0.35 -10.59 -28.05
C LEU A 614 -0.67 -11.14 -29.45
N LEU A 615 -0.19 -10.44 -30.48
CA LEU A 615 -0.38 -10.83 -31.88
C LEU A 615 0.22 -12.22 -32.16
N PRO A 616 -0.39 -13.03 -33.04
CA PRO A 616 0.07 -14.39 -33.34
C PRO A 616 1.53 -14.50 -33.79
N GLN A 617 2.09 -13.44 -34.39
CA GLN A 617 3.49 -13.40 -34.84
C GLN A 617 4.52 -13.56 -33.70
N TYR A 618 4.14 -13.27 -32.45
CA TYR A 618 5.03 -13.44 -31.29
C TYR A 618 4.86 -14.81 -30.62
N LEU A 619 3.75 -15.52 -30.90
CA LEU A 619 3.40 -16.75 -30.18
C LEU A 619 4.33 -17.91 -30.52
N SER A 620 4.86 -18.02 -31.75
CA SER A 620 5.77 -19.11 -32.11
C SER A 620 7.07 -19.11 -31.30
N ASP A 621 7.62 -17.93 -31.05
CA ASP A 621 8.85 -17.74 -30.28
C ASP A 621 8.57 -17.96 -28.78
N LEU A 622 7.41 -17.49 -28.31
CA LEU A 622 6.94 -17.72 -26.95
C LEU A 622 6.69 -19.20 -26.67
N ASP A 623 6.04 -19.93 -27.59
CA ASP A 623 5.77 -21.37 -27.46
C ASP A 623 7.07 -22.16 -27.34
N SER A 624 8.03 -21.87 -28.23
CA SER A 624 9.33 -22.53 -28.25
C SER A 624 10.11 -22.33 -26.95
N ALA A 625 9.95 -21.18 -26.29
CA ALA A 625 10.65 -20.83 -25.06
C ALA A 625 9.92 -21.26 -23.78
N LEU A 626 8.59 -21.08 -23.72
CA LEU A 626 7.80 -21.25 -22.50
C LEU A 626 7.33 -22.68 -22.29
N ILE A 627 6.89 -23.38 -23.35
CA ILE A 627 6.33 -24.74 -23.24
C ILE A 627 7.29 -25.68 -22.49
N PRO A 628 8.60 -25.76 -22.82
CA PRO A 628 9.52 -26.64 -22.11
C PRO A 628 9.65 -26.30 -20.62
N VAL A 629 9.68 -25.01 -20.28
CA VAL A 629 9.82 -24.52 -18.89
C VAL A 629 8.57 -24.84 -18.08
N ILE A 630 7.39 -24.51 -18.62
CA ILE A 630 6.10 -24.73 -17.96
C ILE A 630 5.88 -26.24 -17.74
N HIS A 631 6.14 -27.09 -18.74
CA HIS A 631 6.03 -28.54 -18.57
C HIS A 631 7.02 -29.10 -17.55
N SER A 632 8.26 -28.60 -17.54
CA SER A 632 9.24 -29.03 -16.54
C SER A 632 8.82 -28.65 -15.12
N GLY A 633 8.23 -27.46 -14.94
CA GLY A 633 7.68 -27.00 -13.66
C GLY A 633 6.44 -27.77 -13.22
N ALA A 634 5.52 -28.07 -14.15
CA ALA A 634 4.34 -28.89 -13.88
C ALA A 634 4.67 -30.32 -13.45
N CYS A 635 5.83 -30.85 -13.85
CA CYS A 635 6.32 -32.16 -13.40
C CYS A 635 6.96 -32.12 -12.00
N GLN A 636 7.36 -30.94 -11.52
CA GLN A 636 8.01 -30.74 -10.23
C GLN A 636 7.03 -30.33 -9.13
N LEU A 637 5.86 -29.80 -9.49
CA LEU A 637 4.79 -29.47 -8.56
C LEU A 637 4.12 -30.76 -8.07
N SER A 638 4.32 -31.08 -6.79
CA SER A 638 3.67 -32.21 -6.12
C SER A 638 2.27 -31.89 -5.58
N GLU A 639 1.84 -30.63 -5.65
CA GLU A 639 0.61 -30.15 -5.02
C GLU A 639 -0.11 -29.11 -5.89
N GLY A 640 -1.44 -29.26 -5.99
CA GLY A 640 -2.45 -28.25 -6.33
C GLY A 640 -2.34 -27.54 -7.69
N PRO A 641 -3.46 -27.00 -8.22
CA PRO A 641 -3.40 -26.06 -9.33
C PRO A 641 -2.72 -24.75 -8.90
N VAL A 642 -1.77 -24.27 -9.70
CA VAL A 642 -1.10 -22.97 -9.51
C VAL A 642 -1.43 -22.08 -10.70
N VAL A 643 -2.03 -20.91 -10.42
CA VAL A 643 -2.21 -19.86 -11.41
C VAL A 643 -1.45 -18.63 -10.96
N MET A 644 -0.51 -18.17 -11.78
CA MET A 644 0.29 -16.97 -11.50
C MET A 644 0.32 -16.05 -12.72
N GLU A 645 0.37 -14.74 -12.48
CA GLU A 645 0.50 -13.73 -13.52
C GLU A 645 1.69 -12.81 -13.27
N LEU A 646 2.60 -12.75 -14.24
CA LEU A 646 3.83 -11.97 -14.20
C LEU A 646 3.65 -10.69 -15.02
N VAL A 647 4.14 -9.56 -14.52
CA VAL A 647 4.05 -8.25 -15.15
C VAL A 647 5.42 -7.76 -15.60
N PHE A 648 5.51 -7.32 -16.86
CA PHE A 648 6.74 -6.84 -17.47
C PHE A 648 6.55 -5.45 -18.09
N TYR A 649 7.65 -4.70 -18.19
CA TYR A 649 7.70 -3.40 -18.85
C TYR A 649 8.81 -3.34 -19.89
N ILE A 650 8.50 -2.74 -21.05
CA ILE A 650 9.47 -2.37 -22.08
C ILE A 650 9.81 -0.88 -21.95
N LEU A 651 11.09 -0.61 -21.72
CA LEU A 651 11.66 0.70 -21.43
C LEU A 651 12.75 1.07 -22.44
N GLU A 652 13.05 2.36 -22.52
CA GLU A 652 14.24 2.89 -23.18
C GLU A 652 15.49 2.63 -22.33
N ILE A 653 16.63 2.41 -22.99
CA ILE A 653 17.91 2.28 -22.29
C ILE A 653 18.38 3.68 -21.86
N ILE A 654 18.52 3.86 -20.54
CA ILE A 654 19.13 5.04 -19.94
C ILE A 654 20.62 4.76 -19.71
N SER A 655 21.48 5.73 -20.03
CA SER A 655 22.94 5.71 -19.94
C SER A 655 23.48 6.73 -18.93
#